data_AF-A0A077WRM5-F1
#
_entry.id   AF-A0A077WRM5-F1
#
_cell.length_a   1.000
_cell.length_b   1.000
_cell.length_c   1.000
_cell.angle_alpha   90.00
_cell.angle_beta   90.00
_cell.angle_gamma   90.00
#
_symmetry.space_group_name_H-M   'P 1'
#
loop_
_entity.id
_entity.type
_entity.pdbx_description
1 polymer ?
#
loop_
_entity_poly.entity_id
_entity_poly.type
_entity_poly.pdbx_seq_one_letter_code
_entity_poly.pdbx_strand_id
1 'polypeptide(L)'
;MKLFNPFWSLAATATAVWLLNTPIVSADGKQQQPKYDPTGLVDIVPGRFIVEYADSNVQETSKKLLDLLDGKFDSTKVSVSQSYDHPLMRGVTLRIDSTKKKDDDDDENVVESMSTPKDDIIKAVIEMLEKQSMVSTVYPVRLVRRPELVPKLMDELNGSGGIDMNAMQPHAMSQVERVHKELKNTGKGMVVGIIDSGIDYRHPALGSCFGKGCKVALGYDLVGNAYDARNPGSRPQPGPDPMDSCGRGSGANGHGTHVAGIVAGKSENFKGVAPDATLGMWRVFGCQGLTSNDVIIQAMIDAYEAGVDVISMSLGFGSGWPESPDAVVAQRIAAKGIPVIAAAGNEGEQGSFMTSAPSVGHGVMSIASMDTGSAKVSVFSSIGPSSEIDFKPDIAGFGGNVYSTLPSYLGGYGMMSGTSMATPYVAGAVALYLKQAEKNQHMVTDPKFITEQFQNYAYKAPNTHTNGIDSPLAQGAGLIQVYDTIMQDVHISPGALSFNDTANIVRTQKLKIRNNGNSPVSYQITNKASVAIRPYDGRNGYIFSEPVTYINSAKASIRFSQKTIKLAPGKSATIKVTVTPPKTNPDDHIMYGGYIEFKSNVPEKHKDLTVPYFGIVGEQHKLPVFMPGSPVVSDATGSRWYKNKNDVFIFDPRSGNIPYFVYGFQTPTAHVKATLYTEDGSRELGNVQPGMDYLGRTTLSEPYKSTFWDGTYQPTSSGSSEFPVTRRVPRGRYRIGWKALKLLGDRNNSNDWESWMSCIIQVV
;
A
#
# COMPACT_ATOMS: atom_id res chain seq x y z
N MET A 1 54.28 -43.64 29.42
CA MET A 1 55.59 -43.88 28.78
C MET A 1 55.90 -42.65 27.93
N LYS A 2 57.08 -42.07 28.15
CA LYS A 2 57.60 -40.78 27.66
C LYS A 2 57.56 -40.64 26.11
N LEU A 3 57.13 -39.47 25.60
CA LEU A 3 57.92 -38.38 24.96
C LEU A 3 58.41 -38.74 23.53
N PHE A 4 58.16 -37.94 22.50
CA PHE A 4 58.79 -36.64 22.11
C PHE A 4 57.81 -35.87 21.19
N ASN A 5 57.78 -34.54 20.99
CA ASN A 5 58.39 -33.34 21.58
C ASN A 5 57.65 -32.10 20.97
N PRO A 6 57.44 -30.98 21.68
CA PRO A 6 56.72 -29.78 21.23
C PRO A 6 57.62 -28.50 21.15
N PHE A 7 56.96 -27.32 21.05
CA PHE A 7 57.43 -25.90 21.09
C PHE A 7 57.67 -25.21 19.73
N TRP A 8 57.23 -23.97 19.42
CA TRP A 8 57.05 -22.69 20.17
C TRP A 8 55.81 -21.88 19.65
N SER A 9 54.93 -21.33 20.52
CA SER A 9 54.79 -19.91 21.00
C SER A 9 53.83 -19.03 20.14
N LEU A 10 52.67 -18.54 20.60
CA LEU A 10 52.28 -17.51 21.61
C LEU A 10 51.92 -16.12 21.00
N ALA A 11 50.70 -15.67 21.37
CA ALA A 11 50.23 -14.30 21.63
C ALA A 11 49.94 -13.26 20.50
N ALA A 12 48.63 -12.97 20.37
CA ALA A 12 47.93 -11.69 20.69
C ALA A 12 48.02 -10.43 19.79
N THR A 13 46.86 -9.74 19.78
CA THR A 13 46.57 -8.29 19.56
C THR A 13 46.20 -7.73 18.16
N ALA A 14 44.93 -7.28 18.08
CA ALA A 14 44.36 -6.00 17.59
C ALA A 14 44.77 -5.33 16.25
N THR A 15 43.71 -4.81 15.58
CA THR A 15 43.64 -3.69 14.57
C THR A 15 44.24 -3.98 13.17
N ALA A 16 43.63 -3.65 12.02
CA ALA A 16 42.85 -2.47 11.64
C ALA A 16 41.93 -2.65 10.39
N VAL A 17 41.00 -1.71 10.28
CA VAL A 17 40.16 -1.19 9.18
C VAL A 17 40.85 -1.08 7.79
N TRP A 18 40.20 -1.53 6.69
CA TRP A 18 39.76 -0.72 5.52
C TRP A 18 39.06 -1.53 4.41
N LEU A 19 38.01 -0.90 3.88
CA LEU A 19 37.09 -1.14 2.74
C LEU A 19 37.59 -1.92 1.50
N LEU A 20 36.66 -2.55 0.78
CA LEU A 20 36.22 -2.12 -0.58
C LEU A 20 35.14 -3.04 -1.20
N ASN A 21 34.08 -2.41 -1.70
CA ASN A 21 33.25 -2.76 -2.87
C ASN A 21 33.33 -4.20 -3.43
N THR A 22 32.23 -4.94 -3.39
CA THR A 22 31.97 -6.00 -4.38
C THR A 22 30.56 -5.89 -4.98
N PRO A 23 30.45 -5.71 -6.32
CA PRO A 23 29.19 -5.73 -7.05
C PRO A 23 28.69 -7.17 -7.23
N ILE A 24 27.37 -7.33 -7.40
CA ILE A 24 26.71 -8.60 -7.75
C ILE A 24 27.18 -9.00 -9.16
N VAL A 25 27.78 -10.18 -9.31
CA VAL A 25 28.27 -10.74 -10.58
C VAL A 25 27.46 -12.00 -10.91
N SER A 26 26.82 -12.06 -12.08
CA SER A 26 26.24 -13.28 -12.64
C SER A 26 27.32 -14.24 -13.16
N ALA A 27 26.98 -15.51 -13.33
CA ALA A 27 27.90 -16.61 -13.71
C ALA A 27 28.63 -16.43 -15.06
N ASP A 28 28.41 -15.33 -15.79
CA ASP A 28 29.03 -14.95 -17.05
C ASP A 28 29.99 -13.75 -16.94
N GLY A 29 30.29 -13.24 -15.73
CA GLY A 29 31.33 -12.23 -15.51
C GLY A 29 31.03 -10.83 -16.06
N LYS A 30 29.80 -10.59 -16.53
CA LYS A 30 29.33 -9.25 -16.87
C LYS A 30 28.66 -8.63 -15.64
N GLN A 31 29.07 -7.42 -15.25
CA GLN A 31 28.29 -6.60 -14.32
C GLN A 31 26.91 -6.36 -14.95
N GLN A 32 25.87 -7.03 -14.45
CA GLN A 32 24.51 -6.63 -14.76
C GLN A 32 24.27 -5.28 -14.06
N GLN A 33 24.23 -4.21 -14.85
CA GLN A 33 23.77 -2.91 -14.38
C GLN A 33 22.30 -3.06 -13.92
N PRO A 34 21.89 -2.42 -12.80
CA PRO A 34 20.49 -2.38 -12.41
C PRO A 34 19.66 -1.88 -13.60
N LYS A 35 18.53 -2.54 -13.88
CA LYS A 35 17.68 -2.22 -15.03
C LYS A 35 17.31 -0.74 -15.00
N TYR A 36 17.90 0.04 -15.90
CA TYR A 36 17.49 1.41 -16.21
C TYR A 36 16.15 1.34 -16.94
N ASP A 37 15.10 1.94 -16.36
CA ASP A 37 13.80 2.14 -17.00
C ASP A 37 13.70 3.57 -17.58
N PRO A 38 13.77 3.74 -18.90
CA PRO A 38 13.72 5.05 -19.57
C PRO A 38 12.31 5.66 -19.66
N THR A 39 11.25 4.99 -19.18
CA THR A 39 9.85 5.46 -19.35
C THR A 39 9.34 6.39 -18.26
N GLY A 40 10.12 6.57 -17.20
CA GLY A 40 10.15 7.76 -16.34
C GLY A 40 8.84 8.46 -15.99
N LEU A 41 7.84 7.71 -15.50
CA LEU A 41 6.72 8.10 -14.60
C LEU A 41 5.85 6.84 -14.32
N VAL A 42 6.49 5.69 -14.07
CA VAL A 42 5.97 4.33 -14.34
C VAL A 42 4.64 3.96 -13.65
N ASP A 43 4.21 4.71 -12.64
CA ASP A 43 2.95 4.46 -11.92
C ASP A 43 1.89 5.56 -12.09
N ILE A 44 2.07 6.54 -12.96
CA ILE A 44 1.08 7.59 -13.25
C ILE A 44 0.51 7.38 -14.65
N VAL A 45 -0.80 7.57 -14.83
CA VAL A 45 -1.42 7.59 -16.16
C VAL A 45 -1.26 8.99 -16.75
N PRO A 46 -0.48 9.17 -17.84
CA PRO A 46 -0.24 10.49 -18.43
C PRO A 46 -1.54 11.24 -18.77
N GLY A 47 -1.59 12.52 -18.41
CA GLY A 47 -2.71 13.41 -18.73
C GLY A 47 -4.00 13.14 -17.95
N ARG A 48 -3.98 12.30 -16.89
CA ARG A 48 -5.17 12.02 -16.07
C ARG A 48 -4.95 12.43 -14.61
N PHE A 49 -5.91 13.18 -14.06
CA PHE A 49 -5.85 13.73 -12.70
C PHE A 49 -7.21 13.65 -12.02
N ILE A 50 -7.21 13.30 -10.74
CA ILE A 50 -8.39 13.40 -9.89
C ILE A 50 -8.38 14.79 -9.27
N VAL A 51 -9.45 15.55 -9.45
CA VAL A 51 -9.64 16.88 -8.86
C VAL A 51 -10.75 16.78 -7.85
N GLU A 52 -10.41 16.97 -6.56
CA GLU A 52 -11.38 17.05 -5.48
C GLU A 52 -11.79 18.51 -5.25
N TYR A 53 -13.09 18.75 -5.09
CA TYR A 53 -13.66 20.07 -4.90
C TYR A 53 -13.89 20.38 -3.42
N ALA A 54 -13.75 21.66 -3.07
CA ALA A 54 -14.05 22.17 -1.74
C ALA A 54 -15.55 22.38 -1.50
N ASP A 55 -16.33 22.54 -2.57
CA ASP A 55 -17.77 22.77 -2.51
C ASP A 55 -18.61 21.51 -2.79
N SER A 56 -19.94 21.65 -2.69
CA SER A 56 -20.88 20.54 -2.85
C SER A 56 -21.54 20.44 -4.22
N ASN A 57 -21.32 21.37 -5.16
CA ASN A 57 -22.00 21.37 -6.46
C ASN A 57 -21.04 20.92 -7.57
N VAL A 58 -20.83 19.61 -7.68
CA VAL A 58 -19.84 19.02 -8.58
C VAL A 58 -20.09 19.43 -10.04
N GLN A 59 -21.33 19.38 -10.51
CA GLN A 59 -21.64 19.69 -11.91
C GLN A 59 -21.33 21.16 -12.28
N GLU A 60 -21.75 22.10 -11.43
CA GLU A 60 -21.51 23.53 -11.68
C GLU A 60 -20.02 23.88 -11.58
N THR A 61 -19.33 23.31 -10.59
CA THR A 61 -17.89 23.54 -10.37
C THR A 61 -17.07 22.91 -11.50
N SER A 62 -17.41 21.70 -11.95
CA SER A 62 -16.81 21.11 -13.15
C SER A 62 -17.00 21.97 -14.38
N LYS A 63 -18.20 22.52 -14.59
CA LYS A 63 -18.46 23.40 -15.74
C LYS A 63 -17.60 24.67 -15.66
N LYS A 64 -17.58 25.37 -14.52
CA LYS A 64 -16.73 26.55 -14.31
C LYS A 64 -15.25 26.25 -14.58
N LEU A 65 -14.78 25.10 -14.10
CA LEU A 65 -13.42 24.66 -14.25
C LEU A 65 -13.07 24.32 -15.71
N LEU A 66 -13.98 23.66 -16.44
CA LEU A 66 -13.80 23.42 -17.88
C LEU A 66 -13.86 24.73 -18.68
N ASP A 67 -14.78 25.64 -18.37
CA ASP A 67 -14.88 26.96 -19.01
C ASP A 67 -13.61 27.81 -18.76
N LEU A 68 -12.96 27.65 -17.59
CA LEU A 68 -11.67 28.28 -17.29
C LEU A 68 -10.52 27.72 -18.12
N LEU A 69 -10.59 26.43 -18.48
CA LEU A 69 -9.58 25.72 -19.27
C LEU A 69 -9.82 25.85 -20.79
N ASP A 70 -11.07 26.08 -21.20
CA ASP A 70 -11.47 26.13 -22.60
C ASP A 70 -10.83 27.30 -23.35
N GLY A 71 -10.38 27.05 -24.58
CA GLY A 71 -9.66 28.03 -25.41
C GLY A 71 -8.32 28.53 -24.85
N LYS A 72 -7.83 28.01 -23.71
CA LYS A 72 -6.53 28.40 -23.13
C LYS A 72 -5.35 27.64 -23.71
N PHE A 73 -5.59 26.45 -24.23
CA PHE A 73 -4.55 25.55 -24.75
C PHE A 73 -4.89 25.18 -26.19
N ASP A 74 -4.40 25.98 -27.14
CA ASP A 74 -4.50 25.68 -28.57
C ASP A 74 -3.97 24.27 -28.81
N SER A 75 -4.79 23.38 -29.40
CA SER A 75 -4.54 21.95 -29.68
C SER A 75 -4.69 20.95 -28.52
N THR A 76 -5.33 21.31 -27.41
CA THR A 76 -5.60 20.37 -26.30
C THR A 76 -7.06 20.34 -25.91
N LYS A 77 -7.61 19.13 -25.73
CA LYS A 77 -8.95 18.93 -25.20
C LYS A 77 -8.85 18.48 -23.74
N VAL A 78 -9.36 19.30 -22.83
CA VAL A 78 -9.59 18.87 -21.44
C VAL A 78 -11.03 18.37 -21.33
N SER A 79 -11.23 17.21 -20.73
CA SER A 79 -12.54 16.59 -20.56
C SER A 79 -12.65 15.90 -19.21
N VAL A 80 -13.88 15.75 -18.73
CA VAL A 80 -14.20 14.92 -17.57
C VAL A 80 -14.32 13.48 -18.04
N SER A 81 -13.49 12.58 -17.51
CA SER A 81 -13.58 11.14 -17.77
C SER A 81 -14.37 10.37 -16.72
N GLN A 82 -14.49 10.91 -15.50
CA GLN A 82 -15.28 10.36 -14.42
C GLN A 82 -15.80 11.50 -13.53
N SER A 83 -17.04 11.41 -13.07
CA SER A 83 -17.61 12.36 -12.12
C SER A 83 -17.94 11.65 -10.82
N TYR A 84 -17.54 12.25 -9.71
CA TYR A 84 -17.81 11.79 -8.36
C TYR A 84 -18.74 12.80 -7.70
N ASP A 85 -20.05 12.59 -7.79
CA ASP A 85 -21.05 13.42 -7.11
C ASP A 85 -21.59 12.70 -5.87
N HIS A 86 -20.69 12.41 -4.93
CA HIS A 86 -21.03 11.65 -3.74
C HIS A 86 -20.34 12.23 -2.49
N PRO A 87 -20.95 12.17 -1.29
CA PRO A 87 -20.30 12.67 -0.07
C PRO A 87 -18.96 12.01 0.30
N LEU A 88 -18.66 10.84 -0.26
CA LEU A 88 -17.37 10.15 -0.09
C LEU A 88 -16.25 10.73 -0.95
N MET A 89 -16.59 11.37 -2.08
CA MET A 89 -15.67 12.03 -3.00
C MET A 89 -16.47 13.01 -3.85
N ARG A 90 -16.15 14.30 -3.77
CA ARG A 90 -16.77 15.34 -4.60
C ARG A 90 -15.74 15.86 -5.57
N GLY A 91 -15.92 15.59 -6.85
CA GLY A 91 -14.90 15.95 -7.82
C GLY A 91 -15.04 15.22 -9.13
N VAL A 92 -13.98 15.26 -9.92
CA VAL A 92 -13.92 14.61 -11.23
C VAL A 92 -12.54 14.04 -11.48
N THR A 93 -12.47 13.00 -12.31
CA THR A 93 -11.25 12.73 -13.04
C THR A 93 -11.25 13.57 -14.32
N LEU A 94 -10.25 14.43 -14.45
CA LEU A 94 -9.95 15.14 -15.68
C LEU A 94 -9.00 14.33 -16.53
N ARG A 95 -9.18 14.51 -17.83
CA ARG A 95 -8.32 13.97 -18.86
C ARG A 95 -7.91 15.10 -19.81
N ILE A 96 -6.64 15.11 -20.15
CA ILE A 96 -6.02 16.02 -21.10
C ILE A 96 -5.61 15.17 -22.31
N ASP A 97 -6.10 15.51 -23.50
CA ASP A 97 -5.76 14.84 -24.75
C ASP A 97 -5.15 15.84 -25.75
N SER A 98 -4.10 15.42 -26.49
CA SER A 98 -3.57 16.21 -27.61
C SER A 98 -4.42 16.00 -28.85
N THR A 99 -4.88 17.08 -29.48
CA THR A 99 -5.50 17.03 -30.81
C THR A 99 -4.42 17.16 -31.87
N LYS A 100 -3.70 16.08 -32.19
CA LYS A 100 -2.93 16.09 -33.44
C LYS A 100 -3.92 16.04 -34.60
N LYS A 101 -3.99 17.10 -35.42
CA LYS A 101 -4.35 16.93 -36.83
C LYS A 101 -3.24 16.08 -37.44
N LYS A 102 -3.58 14.98 -38.11
CA LYS A 102 -2.67 14.39 -39.09
C LYS A 102 -2.36 15.52 -40.09
N ASP A 103 -1.09 15.85 -40.25
CA ASP A 103 -0.69 16.62 -41.42
C ASP A 103 -1.17 15.85 -42.67
N ASP A 104 -1.77 16.58 -43.60
CA ASP A 104 -2.42 16.09 -44.81
C ASP A 104 -1.54 15.09 -45.57
N ASP A 105 -2.04 13.86 -45.76
CA ASP A 105 -1.92 13.03 -46.96
C ASP A 105 -2.75 11.74 -46.76
N ASP A 106 -3.85 11.68 -47.51
CA ASP A 106 -4.65 10.53 -47.96
C ASP A 106 -4.87 9.32 -47.00
N ASP A 107 -6.05 9.27 -46.38
CA ASP A 107 -7.00 8.15 -46.54
C ASP A 107 -8.27 8.37 -45.70
N GLU A 108 -9.42 8.34 -46.37
CA GLU A 108 -10.75 8.33 -45.76
C GLU A 108 -10.99 7.00 -45.03
N ASN A 109 -10.70 6.98 -43.72
CA ASN A 109 -11.33 6.19 -42.64
C ASN A 109 -10.40 6.20 -41.42
N VAL A 110 -10.35 7.31 -40.67
CA VAL A 110 -9.39 7.44 -39.57
C VAL A 110 -10.10 7.89 -38.30
N VAL A 111 -10.22 6.96 -37.35
CA VAL A 111 -10.48 7.21 -35.94
C VAL A 111 -9.47 8.26 -35.46
N GLU A 112 -9.93 9.38 -34.88
CA GLU A 112 -9.08 10.38 -34.23
C GLU A 112 -8.13 9.69 -33.24
N SER A 113 -6.87 9.47 -33.64
CA SER A 113 -5.87 8.91 -32.73
C SER A 113 -5.36 10.01 -31.81
N MET A 114 -6.01 10.15 -30.65
CA MET A 114 -5.57 11.03 -29.57
C MET A 114 -4.18 10.61 -29.08
N SER A 115 -3.19 11.49 -29.20
CA SER A 115 -1.83 11.26 -28.68
C SER A 115 -1.69 11.83 -27.25
N THR A 116 -0.68 11.38 -26.51
CA THR A 116 -0.33 11.96 -25.21
C THR A 116 -0.12 13.48 -25.33
N PRO A 117 -0.69 14.31 -24.43
CA PRO A 117 -0.41 15.74 -24.38
C PRO A 117 1.08 16.02 -24.18
N LYS A 118 1.52 17.21 -24.62
CA LYS A 118 2.84 17.70 -24.24
C LYS A 118 2.87 17.94 -22.74
N ASP A 119 3.93 17.51 -22.08
CA ASP A 119 4.09 17.61 -20.63
C ASP A 119 3.84 19.05 -20.16
N ASP A 120 4.37 20.06 -20.86
CA ASP A 120 4.16 21.49 -20.59
C ASP A 120 2.70 21.92 -20.35
N ILE A 121 1.77 21.33 -21.10
CA ILE A 121 0.35 21.65 -21.02
C ILE A 121 -0.24 20.99 -19.78
N ILE A 122 0.15 19.75 -19.50
CA ILE A 122 -0.23 19.04 -18.27
C ILE A 122 0.22 19.85 -17.04
N LYS A 123 1.45 20.38 -17.04
CA LYS A 123 1.96 21.19 -15.91
C LYS A 123 1.11 22.45 -15.70
N ALA A 124 0.86 23.18 -16.79
CA ALA A 124 0.09 24.42 -16.74
C ALA A 124 -1.35 24.19 -16.24
N VAL A 125 -1.98 23.08 -16.65
CA VAL A 125 -3.32 22.71 -16.20
C VAL A 125 -3.34 22.40 -14.70
N ILE A 126 -2.44 21.53 -14.21
CA ILE A 126 -2.41 21.15 -12.78
C ILE A 126 -2.23 22.38 -11.89
N GLU A 127 -1.25 23.23 -12.16
CA GLU A 127 -1.03 24.42 -11.34
C GLU A 127 -2.21 25.40 -11.41
N MET A 128 -2.88 25.51 -12.57
CA MET A 128 -4.07 26.34 -12.69
C MET A 128 -5.19 25.82 -11.81
N LEU A 129 -5.37 24.50 -11.74
CA LEU A 129 -6.35 23.84 -10.89
C LEU A 129 -6.04 24.08 -9.41
N GLU A 130 -4.79 23.87 -8.98
CA GLU A 130 -4.36 24.06 -7.59
C GLU A 130 -4.52 25.51 -7.08
N LYS A 131 -4.52 26.50 -7.97
CA LYS A 131 -4.76 27.92 -7.63
C LYS A 131 -6.24 28.27 -7.48
N GLN A 132 -7.16 27.41 -7.88
CA GLN A 132 -8.59 27.70 -7.78
C GLN A 132 -9.10 27.46 -6.36
N SER A 133 -9.75 28.47 -5.77
CA SER A 133 -10.37 28.34 -4.44
C SER A 133 -11.44 27.24 -4.33
N MET A 134 -12.02 26.82 -5.46
CA MET A 134 -13.00 25.72 -5.54
C MET A 134 -12.36 24.33 -5.55
N VAL A 135 -11.05 24.23 -5.80
CA VAL A 135 -10.30 22.98 -5.81
C VAL A 135 -9.68 22.77 -4.44
N SER A 136 -9.98 21.63 -3.81
CA SER A 136 -9.36 21.23 -2.55
C SER A 136 -8.00 20.60 -2.80
N THR A 137 -7.95 19.62 -3.71
CA THR A 137 -6.73 18.84 -3.99
C THR A 137 -6.74 18.34 -5.42
N VAL A 138 -5.56 18.22 -6.02
CA VAL A 138 -5.35 17.54 -7.31
C VAL A 138 -4.45 16.34 -7.05
N TYR A 139 -4.86 15.15 -7.50
CA TYR A 139 -4.10 13.92 -7.39
C TYR A 139 -3.74 13.39 -8.77
N PRO A 140 -2.52 12.87 -8.98
CA PRO A 140 -2.25 12.09 -10.17
C PRO A 140 -3.07 10.80 -10.16
N VAL A 141 -3.62 10.42 -11.32
CA VAL A 141 -4.18 9.08 -11.49
C VAL A 141 -3.03 8.09 -11.56
N ARG A 142 -3.06 7.08 -10.69
CA ARG A 142 -2.00 6.09 -10.57
C ARG A 142 -2.42 4.73 -11.13
N LEU A 143 -1.47 4.04 -11.74
CA LEU A 143 -1.61 2.67 -12.20
C LEU A 143 -1.66 1.72 -11.00
N VAL A 144 -2.60 0.80 -11.03
CA VAL A 144 -2.73 -0.27 -10.05
C VAL A 144 -2.58 -1.60 -10.79
N ARG A 145 -1.60 -2.38 -10.35
CA ARG A 145 -1.30 -3.67 -10.95
C ARG A 145 -2.35 -4.68 -10.54
N ARG A 146 -2.70 -5.58 -11.47
CA ARG A 146 -3.43 -6.79 -11.08
C ARG A 146 -2.53 -7.52 -10.06
N PRO A 147 -3.08 -8.00 -8.94
CA PRO A 147 -2.30 -8.75 -7.97
C PRO A 147 -1.58 -9.91 -8.65
N GLU A 148 -0.24 -9.87 -8.58
CA GLU A 148 0.60 -10.97 -9.04
C GLU A 148 0.53 -12.09 -8.00
N LEU A 149 0.39 -13.31 -8.50
CA LEU A 149 0.35 -14.50 -7.65
C LEU A 149 1.76 -15.01 -7.46
N VAL A 150 2.08 -15.47 -6.26
CA VAL A 150 3.23 -16.36 -6.08
C VAL A 150 2.79 -17.76 -6.53
N PRO A 151 3.20 -18.26 -7.71
CA PRO A 151 2.72 -19.54 -8.19
C PRO A 151 3.43 -20.64 -7.41
N LYS A 152 2.66 -21.55 -6.80
CA LYS A 152 3.07 -22.95 -6.73
C LYS A 152 2.26 -23.69 -7.76
N LEU A 153 2.91 -24.04 -8.86
CA LEU A 153 2.30 -24.89 -9.88
C LEU A 153 1.97 -26.24 -9.23
N MET A 154 0.85 -26.82 -9.61
CA MET A 154 0.38 -28.15 -9.19
C MET A 154 1.40 -29.29 -9.45
N ASP A 155 2.51 -29.03 -10.16
CA ASP A 155 3.52 -30.04 -10.48
C ASP A 155 4.29 -30.57 -9.25
N GLU A 156 4.45 -29.79 -8.18
CA GLU A 156 5.04 -30.29 -6.93
C GLU A 156 4.07 -31.18 -6.12
N LEU A 157 2.77 -31.18 -6.43
CA LEU A 157 1.75 -31.97 -5.71
C LEU A 157 1.61 -33.41 -6.22
N ASN A 158 2.17 -33.74 -7.38
CA ASN A 158 2.24 -35.13 -7.87
C ASN A 158 3.57 -35.83 -7.52
N GLY A 159 4.57 -35.10 -7.01
CA GLY A 159 5.94 -35.61 -6.80
C GLY A 159 6.28 -36.08 -5.39
N SER A 160 5.52 -35.70 -4.36
CA SER A 160 5.83 -36.12 -2.97
C SER A 160 4.62 -36.05 -2.06
N GLY A 161 4.01 -37.22 -1.79
CA GLY A 161 2.99 -37.40 -0.75
C GLY A 161 1.64 -36.78 -1.09
N GLY A 162 0.58 -37.58 -1.10
CA GLY A 162 -0.77 -37.12 -1.38
C GLY A 162 -1.16 -35.90 -0.54
N ILE A 163 -2.11 -35.11 -1.08
CA ILE A 163 -2.73 -33.97 -0.41
C ILE A 163 -3.05 -34.38 1.04
N ASP A 164 -2.35 -33.79 2.00
CA ASP A 164 -2.78 -33.86 3.37
C ASP A 164 -4.07 -33.04 3.45
N MET A 165 -5.21 -33.71 3.35
CA MET A 165 -6.54 -33.15 3.52
C MET A 165 -6.71 -32.51 4.91
N ASN A 166 -5.77 -32.72 5.85
CA ASN A 166 -5.70 -31.93 7.08
C ASN A 166 -5.33 -30.45 6.83
N ALA A 167 -4.90 -30.06 5.63
CA ALA A 167 -4.79 -28.65 5.20
C ALA A 167 -6.15 -27.89 5.23
N MET A 168 -7.24 -28.54 5.64
CA MET A 168 -8.45 -27.92 6.20
C MET A 168 -8.24 -27.20 7.56
N GLN A 169 -7.00 -27.02 8.05
CA GLN A 169 -6.72 -26.30 9.30
C GLN A 169 -7.08 -24.80 9.38
N PRO A 170 -7.20 -23.97 8.31
CA PRO A 170 -7.32 -22.53 8.53
C PRO A 170 -8.60 -22.17 9.31
N HIS A 171 -9.74 -22.81 9.03
CA HIS A 171 -10.98 -22.59 9.79
C HIS A 171 -10.91 -23.08 11.24
N ALA A 172 -10.14 -24.13 11.53
CA ALA A 172 -9.94 -24.61 12.89
C ALA A 172 -9.03 -23.65 13.66
N MET A 173 -7.91 -23.25 13.06
CA MET A 173 -6.90 -22.36 13.65
C MET A 173 -7.42 -20.94 13.87
N SER A 174 -8.22 -20.41 12.95
CA SER A 174 -8.88 -19.10 13.12
C SER A 174 -10.20 -19.19 13.88
N GLN A 175 -10.63 -20.40 14.25
CA GLN A 175 -11.86 -20.70 14.97
C GLN A 175 -13.16 -20.43 14.20
N VAL A 176 -13.11 -20.19 12.88
CA VAL A 176 -14.30 -20.08 12.02
C VAL A 176 -15.19 -21.32 12.11
N GLU A 177 -14.60 -22.51 12.21
CA GLU A 177 -15.35 -23.76 12.35
C GLU A 177 -16.26 -23.76 13.59
N ARG A 178 -15.77 -23.19 14.71
CA ARG A 178 -16.55 -23.04 15.94
C ARG A 178 -17.70 -22.06 15.76
N VAL A 179 -17.50 -20.97 15.01
CA VAL A 179 -18.58 -20.02 14.67
C VAL A 179 -19.70 -20.72 13.90
N HIS A 180 -19.35 -21.55 12.91
CA HIS A 180 -20.34 -22.31 12.15
C HIS A 180 -21.07 -23.34 13.02
N LYS A 181 -20.32 -24.12 13.81
CA LYS A 181 -20.85 -25.25 14.58
C LYS A 181 -21.59 -24.84 15.85
N GLU A 182 -21.01 -23.96 16.65
CA GLU A 182 -21.52 -23.58 17.97
C GLU A 182 -22.49 -22.39 17.89
N LEU A 183 -22.19 -21.37 17.08
CA LEU A 183 -23.03 -20.16 16.98
C LEU A 183 -24.10 -20.25 15.89
N LYS A 184 -24.08 -21.33 15.09
CA LYS A 184 -24.96 -21.53 13.92
C LYS A 184 -24.98 -20.28 13.04
N ASN A 185 -23.79 -19.74 12.78
CA ASN A 185 -23.58 -18.52 12.03
C ASN A 185 -22.68 -18.82 10.82
N THR A 186 -23.24 -18.64 9.63
CA THR A 186 -22.59 -18.87 8.33
C THR A 186 -22.61 -17.62 7.45
N GLY A 187 -22.96 -16.46 8.02
CA GLY A 187 -23.04 -15.17 7.29
C GLY A 187 -24.34 -14.95 6.53
N LYS A 188 -25.38 -15.77 6.74
CA LYS A 188 -26.67 -15.61 6.04
C LYS A 188 -27.28 -14.22 6.25
N GLY A 189 -27.58 -13.53 5.15
CA GLY A 189 -28.14 -12.19 5.15
C GLY A 189 -27.10 -11.06 5.10
N MET A 190 -25.81 -11.39 5.24
CA MET A 190 -24.73 -10.44 5.01
C MET A 190 -24.43 -10.33 3.52
N VAL A 191 -23.98 -9.15 3.11
CA VAL A 191 -23.53 -8.81 1.77
C VAL A 191 -22.06 -8.38 1.83
N VAL A 192 -21.17 -9.17 1.23
CA VAL A 192 -19.76 -8.82 1.12
C VAL A 192 -19.50 -8.31 -0.29
N GLY A 193 -19.11 -7.04 -0.40
CA GLY A 193 -18.70 -6.44 -1.66
C GLY A 193 -17.22 -6.68 -1.95
N ILE A 194 -16.91 -7.16 -3.14
CA ILE A 194 -15.56 -7.47 -3.59
C ILE A 194 -15.23 -6.55 -4.77
N ILE A 195 -14.11 -5.84 -4.67
CA ILE A 195 -13.57 -5.01 -5.76
C ILE A 195 -12.32 -5.71 -6.29
N ASP A 196 -12.41 -6.33 -7.47
CA ASP A 196 -11.37 -7.24 -7.98
C ASP A 196 -11.43 -7.43 -9.51
N SER A 197 -10.88 -8.51 -10.05
CA SER A 197 -10.71 -8.79 -11.48
C SER A 197 -11.95 -9.39 -12.16
N GLY A 198 -13.06 -9.56 -11.43
CA GLY A 198 -14.25 -10.26 -11.88
C GLY A 198 -14.47 -11.60 -11.18
N ILE A 199 -15.62 -12.21 -11.44
CA ILE A 199 -16.05 -13.45 -10.77
C ILE A 199 -16.68 -14.43 -11.77
N ASP A 200 -16.22 -15.68 -11.80
CA ASP A 200 -16.94 -16.76 -12.48
C ASP A 200 -18.09 -17.25 -11.60
N TYR A 201 -19.19 -16.51 -11.57
CA TYR A 201 -20.39 -16.87 -10.80
C TYR A 201 -21.08 -18.14 -11.31
N ARG A 202 -20.69 -18.67 -12.49
CA ARG A 202 -21.18 -19.96 -13.00
C ARG A 202 -20.51 -21.13 -12.27
N HIS A 203 -19.44 -20.88 -11.54
CA HIS A 203 -18.80 -21.88 -10.70
C HIS A 203 -19.81 -22.44 -9.66
N PRO A 204 -19.97 -23.77 -9.54
CA PRO A 204 -20.98 -24.36 -8.65
C PRO A 204 -20.89 -23.92 -7.20
N ALA A 205 -19.67 -23.77 -6.67
CA ALA A 205 -19.47 -23.27 -5.31
C ALA A 205 -19.87 -21.79 -5.12
N LEU A 206 -20.02 -21.04 -6.21
CA LEU A 206 -20.43 -19.64 -6.23
C LEU A 206 -21.90 -19.45 -6.65
N GLY A 207 -22.67 -20.55 -6.70
CA GLY A 207 -24.13 -20.53 -6.83
C GLY A 207 -24.67 -20.65 -8.25
N SER A 208 -23.80 -20.70 -9.26
CA SER A 208 -24.15 -20.93 -10.67
C SER A 208 -25.07 -19.88 -11.33
N CYS A 209 -25.27 -18.72 -10.71
CA CYS A 209 -26.11 -17.65 -11.26
C CYS A 209 -25.69 -16.27 -10.75
N PHE A 210 -26.13 -15.23 -11.45
CA PHE A 210 -25.87 -13.83 -11.13
C PHE A 210 -27.17 -13.02 -11.06
N GLY A 211 -27.24 -12.09 -10.11
CA GLY A 211 -28.35 -11.16 -9.93
C GLY A 211 -29.25 -11.51 -8.75
N LYS A 212 -30.42 -10.87 -8.69
CA LYS A 212 -31.34 -10.97 -7.55
C LYS A 212 -31.69 -12.43 -7.22
N GLY A 213 -31.44 -12.84 -5.98
CA GLY A 213 -31.72 -14.20 -5.49
C GLY A 213 -30.57 -15.19 -5.68
N CYS A 214 -29.50 -14.80 -6.38
CA CYS A 214 -28.28 -15.58 -6.51
C CYS A 214 -27.31 -15.34 -5.35
N LYS A 215 -26.31 -16.22 -5.22
CA LYS A 215 -25.19 -16.01 -4.29
C LYS A 215 -24.37 -14.78 -4.67
N VAL A 216 -24.11 -14.58 -5.96
CA VAL A 216 -23.53 -13.35 -6.49
C VAL A 216 -24.68 -12.49 -7.00
N ALA A 217 -25.05 -11.47 -6.25
CA ALA A 217 -26.30 -10.73 -6.47
C ALA A 217 -26.12 -9.31 -6.98
N LEU A 218 -24.96 -8.71 -6.72
CA LEU A 218 -24.69 -7.28 -6.93
C LEU A 218 -23.37 -7.06 -7.67
N GLY A 219 -23.16 -5.80 -8.08
CA GLY A 219 -21.96 -5.35 -8.78
C GLY A 219 -22.05 -5.57 -10.28
N TYR A 220 -21.00 -5.18 -10.99
CA TYR A 220 -20.94 -5.11 -12.45
C TYR A 220 -19.48 -4.92 -12.92
N ASP A 221 -19.25 -4.89 -14.23
CA ASP A 221 -17.93 -4.61 -14.81
C ASP A 221 -17.76 -3.12 -15.11
N LEU A 222 -16.78 -2.49 -14.49
CA LEU A 222 -16.50 -1.07 -14.70
C LEU A 222 -15.66 -0.83 -15.96
N VAL A 223 -14.97 -1.83 -16.48
CA VAL A 223 -13.84 -1.60 -17.39
C VAL A 223 -13.89 -2.39 -18.70
N GLY A 224 -14.47 -3.58 -18.71
CA GLY A 224 -14.47 -4.45 -19.88
C GLY A 224 -13.12 -5.13 -20.14
N ASN A 225 -13.14 -6.16 -20.99
CA ASN A 225 -12.00 -7.06 -21.20
C ASN A 225 -10.75 -6.38 -21.78
N ALA A 226 -10.92 -5.36 -22.62
CA ALA A 226 -9.81 -4.70 -23.33
C ALA A 226 -9.14 -3.56 -22.54
N TYR A 227 -9.63 -3.26 -21.33
CA TYR A 227 -9.12 -2.14 -20.56
C TYR A 227 -7.68 -2.38 -20.08
N ASP A 228 -6.86 -1.34 -20.25
CA ASP A 228 -5.50 -1.29 -19.75
C ASP A 228 -5.08 0.17 -19.52
N ALA A 229 -5.01 0.55 -18.25
CA ALA A 229 -4.68 1.92 -17.85
C ALA A 229 -3.26 2.36 -18.27
N ARG A 230 -2.35 1.42 -18.61
CA ARG A 230 -1.02 1.76 -19.15
C ARG A 230 -1.10 2.51 -20.46
N ASN A 231 -2.10 2.21 -21.29
CA ASN A 231 -2.35 2.95 -22.51
C ASN A 231 -3.18 4.19 -22.14
N PRO A 232 -2.62 5.42 -22.26
CA PRO A 232 -3.37 6.62 -21.97
C PRO A 232 -4.65 6.68 -22.82
N GLY A 233 -4.66 6.16 -24.05
CA GLY A 233 -5.82 6.11 -24.93
C GLY A 233 -6.89 5.08 -24.55
N SER A 234 -6.64 4.16 -23.60
CA SER A 234 -7.63 3.18 -23.17
C SER A 234 -8.80 3.86 -22.44
N ARG A 235 -10.01 3.33 -22.62
CA ARG A 235 -11.23 3.81 -21.95
C ARG A 235 -11.92 2.63 -21.28
N PRO A 236 -12.40 2.78 -20.03
CA PRO A 236 -13.29 1.80 -19.44
C PRO A 236 -14.53 1.62 -20.33
N GLN A 237 -14.97 0.38 -20.51
CA GLN A 237 -16.19 0.01 -21.22
C GLN A 237 -17.09 -0.74 -20.24
N PRO A 238 -17.85 -0.02 -19.38
CA PRO A 238 -18.66 -0.66 -18.37
C PRO A 238 -19.72 -1.59 -18.97
N GLY A 239 -19.98 -2.70 -18.28
CA GLY A 239 -21.00 -3.68 -18.63
C GLY A 239 -21.72 -4.17 -17.38
N PRO A 240 -22.96 -4.67 -17.51
CA PRO A 240 -23.77 -5.07 -16.36
C PRO A 240 -23.29 -6.37 -15.69
N ASP A 241 -22.34 -7.08 -16.30
CA ASP A 241 -21.95 -8.43 -15.91
C ASP A 241 -20.49 -8.44 -15.39
N PRO A 242 -20.24 -8.75 -14.10
CA PRO A 242 -18.89 -8.81 -13.53
C PRO A 242 -18.13 -10.10 -13.84
N MET A 243 -18.58 -10.89 -14.82
CA MET A 243 -18.01 -12.18 -15.19
C MET A 243 -16.49 -12.13 -15.42
N ASP A 244 -15.78 -13.08 -14.82
CA ASP A 244 -14.41 -13.38 -15.20
C ASP A 244 -14.41 -14.31 -16.44
N SER A 245 -14.45 -13.71 -17.63
CA SER A 245 -14.51 -14.43 -18.91
C SER A 245 -13.23 -14.32 -19.74
N CYS A 246 -12.07 -14.10 -19.11
CA CYS A 246 -10.86 -13.77 -19.86
C CYS A 246 -10.28 -14.93 -20.68
N GLY A 247 -10.61 -16.18 -20.34
CA GLY A 247 -10.18 -17.36 -21.09
C GLY A 247 -8.72 -17.75 -20.84
N ARG A 248 -8.35 -18.97 -21.26
CA ARG A 248 -6.98 -19.50 -21.12
C ARG A 248 -5.99 -18.69 -21.98
N GLY A 249 -4.78 -18.50 -21.46
CA GLY A 249 -3.71 -17.77 -22.18
C GLY A 249 -3.89 -16.25 -22.20
N SER A 250 -4.94 -15.72 -21.57
CA SER A 250 -5.16 -14.28 -21.47
C SER A 250 -4.25 -13.59 -20.45
N GLY A 251 -3.46 -14.30 -19.65
CA GLY A 251 -2.73 -13.72 -18.51
C GLY A 251 -3.62 -13.38 -17.31
N ALA A 252 -4.95 -13.48 -17.43
CA ALA A 252 -5.84 -13.49 -16.29
C ALA A 252 -5.76 -14.83 -15.56
N ASN A 253 -5.65 -14.74 -14.24
CA ASN A 253 -5.36 -15.86 -13.35
C ASN A 253 -6.57 -16.30 -12.51
N GLY A 254 -7.73 -15.68 -12.68
CA GLY A 254 -8.92 -16.01 -11.89
C GLY A 254 -8.97 -15.39 -10.50
N HIS A 255 -8.17 -14.36 -10.23
CA HIS A 255 -7.96 -13.79 -8.90
C HIS A 255 -9.27 -13.46 -8.16
N GLY A 256 -10.16 -12.66 -8.75
CA GLY A 256 -11.43 -12.30 -8.11
C GLY A 256 -12.36 -13.48 -7.85
N THR A 257 -12.33 -14.51 -8.69
CA THR A 257 -13.04 -15.78 -8.45
C THR A 257 -12.45 -16.54 -7.25
N HIS A 258 -11.13 -16.52 -7.08
CA HIS A 258 -10.45 -17.12 -5.93
C HIS A 258 -10.79 -16.41 -4.63
N VAL A 259 -10.72 -15.08 -4.64
CA VAL A 259 -11.12 -14.20 -3.54
C VAL A 259 -12.59 -14.48 -3.14
N ALA A 260 -13.51 -14.55 -4.09
CA ALA A 260 -14.92 -14.83 -3.83
C ALA A 260 -15.17 -16.19 -3.16
N GLY A 261 -14.42 -17.22 -3.57
CA GLY A 261 -14.49 -18.54 -2.96
C GLY A 261 -14.06 -18.54 -1.49
N ILE A 262 -13.01 -17.78 -1.14
CA ILE A 262 -12.52 -17.65 0.23
C ILE A 262 -13.60 -17.03 1.11
N VAL A 263 -14.29 -16.00 0.62
CA VAL A 263 -15.39 -15.36 1.37
C VAL A 263 -16.55 -16.34 1.54
N ALA A 264 -17.17 -16.78 0.44
CA ALA A 264 -18.50 -17.37 0.50
C ALA A 264 -18.71 -18.59 -0.41
N GLY A 265 -17.64 -19.21 -0.92
CA GLY A 265 -17.77 -20.43 -1.71
C GLY A 265 -18.36 -21.58 -0.89
N LYS A 266 -19.24 -22.37 -1.49
CA LYS A 266 -19.93 -23.47 -0.81
C LYS A 266 -20.25 -24.62 -1.77
N SER A 267 -19.58 -25.74 -1.59
CA SER A 267 -19.90 -27.03 -2.21
C SER A 267 -19.86 -28.14 -1.15
N GLU A 268 -20.00 -29.40 -1.56
CA GLU A 268 -19.92 -30.54 -0.65
C GLU A 268 -18.58 -30.61 0.10
N ASN A 269 -17.47 -30.35 -0.60
CA ASN A 269 -16.10 -30.50 -0.08
C ASN A 269 -15.34 -29.17 0.07
N PHE A 270 -15.99 -28.03 -0.20
CA PHE A 270 -15.37 -26.72 -0.09
C PHE A 270 -16.30 -25.73 0.62
N LYS A 271 -15.73 -24.93 1.51
CA LYS A 271 -16.47 -23.92 2.27
C LYS A 271 -15.58 -22.73 2.53
N GLY A 272 -16.03 -21.54 2.16
CA GLY A 272 -15.44 -20.27 2.54
C GLY A 272 -15.78 -19.88 3.98
N VAL A 273 -15.33 -18.71 4.40
CA VAL A 273 -15.47 -18.23 5.79
C VAL A 273 -16.94 -17.93 6.14
N ALA A 274 -17.67 -17.26 5.26
CA ALA A 274 -19.09 -16.90 5.39
C ALA A 274 -19.90 -17.53 4.24
N PRO A 275 -20.08 -18.86 4.22
CA PRO A 275 -20.57 -19.60 3.05
C PRO A 275 -22.03 -19.33 2.66
N ASP A 276 -22.82 -18.68 3.53
CA ASP A 276 -24.20 -18.27 3.22
C ASP A 276 -24.34 -16.75 3.03
N ALA A 277 -23.24 -16.00 3.02
CA ALA A 277 -23.25 -14.59 2.63
C ALA A 277 -23.56 -14.44 1.13
N THR A 278 -24.16 -13.30 0.81
CA THR A 278 -24.34 -12.81 -0.56
C THR A 278 -23.09 -12.03 -0.96
N LEU A 279 -22.71 -12.13 -2.23
CA LEU A 279 -21.56 -11.43 -2.79
C LEU A 279 -22.01 -10.33 -3.75
N GLY A 280 -21.32 -9.20 -3.70
CA GLY A 280 -21.26 -8.22 -4.78
C GLY A 280 -19.88 -8.23 -5.42
N MET A 281 -19.78 -8.10 -6.74
CA MET A 281 -18.49 -8.01 -7.44
C MET A 281 -18.44 -6.78 -8.34
N TRP A 282 -17.53 -5.86 -8.04
CA TRP A 282 -17.20 -4.73 -8.90
C TRP A 282 -15.87 -5.03 -9.60
N ARG A 283 -15.96 -5.37 -10.87
CA ARG A 283 -14.79 -5.74 -11.67
C ARG A 283 -14.09 -4.47 -12.15
N VAL A 284 -12.81 -4.33 -11.78
CA VAL A 284 -11.98 -3.16 -12.09
C VAL A 284 -10.79 -3.47 -12.99
N PHE A 285 -10.57 -4.73 -13.37
CA PHE A 285 -9.45 -5.12 -14.26
C PHE A 285 -9.94 -5.72 -15.59
N GLY A 286 -9.38 -5.23 -16.71
CA GLY A 286 -9.45 -5.89 -18.01
C GLY A 286 -8.53 -7.12 -18.08
N CYS A 287 -8.57 -7.91 -19.15
CA CYS A 287 -7.94 -9.23 -19.17
C CYS A 287 -6.40 -9.23 -19.18
N GLN A 288 -5.76 -8.25 -19.84
CA GLN A 288 -4.30 -8.20 -20.07
C GLN A 288 -3.62 -6.92 -19.53
N GLY A 289 -4.36 -6.10 -18.79
CA GLY A 289 -3.97 -4.74 -18.44
C GLY A 289 -3.93 -4.43 -16.94
N LEU A 290 -3.53 -3.21 -16.65
CA LEU A 290 -3.58 -2.60 -15.32
C LEU A 290 -4.88 -1.82 -15.17
N THR A 291 -5.27 -1.54 -13.93
CA THR A 291 -6.34 -0.57 -13.64
C THR A 291 -5.76 0.73 -13.11
N SER A 292 -6.61 1.67 -12.72
CA SER A 292 -6.20 2.92 -12.10
C SER A 292 -6.98 3.23 -10.83
N ASN A 293 -6.37 4.00 -9.93
CA ASN A 293 -6.95 4.33 -8.63
C ASN A 293 -8.28 5.09 -8.73
N ASP A 294 -8.51 5.85 -9.80
CA ASP A 294 -9.77 6.55 -10.05
C ASP A 294 -10.94 5.60 -10.39
N VAL A 295 -10.68 4.51 -11.12
CA VAL A 295 -11.65 3.42 -11.35
C VAL A 295 -11.95 2.69 -10.04
N ILE A 296 -10.92 2.44 -9.23
CA ILE A 296 -11.08 1.80 -7.92
C ILE A 296 -11.93 2.67 -6.98
N ILE A 297 -11.70 3.99 -6.95
CA ILE A 297 -12.51 4.94 -6.17
C ILE A 297 -13.98 4.88 -6.61
N GLN A 298 -14.26 4.80 -7.91
CA GLN A 298 -15.64 4.65 -8.38
C GLN A 298 -16.26 3.34 -7.87
N ALA A 299 -15.55 2.22 -7.98
CA ALA A 299 -16.03 0.93 -7.48
C ALA A 299 -16.28 0.93 -5.96
N MET A 300 -15.46 1.66 -5.17
CA MET A 300 -15.69 1.84 -3.74
C MET A 300 -17.01 2.59 -3.46
N ILE A 301 -17.29 3.64 -4.22
CA ILE A 301 -18.54 4.42 -4.09
C ILE A 301 -19.74 3.55 -4.48
N ASP A 302 -19.66 2.83 -5.60
CA ASP A 302 -20.76 1.97 -6.07
C ASP A 302 -21.03 0.83 -5.10
N ALA A 303 -19.98 0.24 -4.50
CA ALA A 303 -20.12 -0.79 -3.47
C ALA A 303 -20.80 -0.24 -2.21
N TYR A 304 -20.42 0.97 -1.79
CA TYR A 304 -21.07 1.66 -0.67
C TYR A 304 -22.56 1.94 -0.97
N GLU A 305 -22.88 2.47 -2.15
CA GLU A 305 -24.25 2.79 -2.55
C GLU A 305 -25.13 1.54 -2.71
N ALA A 306 -24.54 0.40 -3.08
CA ALA A 306 -25.23 -0.88 -3.13
C ALA A 306 -25.60 -1.44 -1.74
N GLY A 307 -25.16 -0.79 -0.65
CA GLY A 307 -25.53 -1.15 0.72
C GLY A 307 -24.88 -2.45 1.19
N VAL A 308 -23.62 -2.71 0.81
CA VAL A 308 -22.87 -3.86 1.31
C VAL A 308 -22.51 -3.68 2.79
N ASP A 309 -22.39 -4.79 3.52
CA ASP A 309 -22.02 -4.79 4.94
C ASP A 309 -20.51 -4.71 5.16
N VAL A 310 -19.72 -5.21 4.20
CA VAL A 310 -18.24 -5.23 4.24
C VAL A 310 -17.71 -5.05 2.83
N ILE A 311 -16.66 -4.24 2.66
CA ILE A 311 -15.91 -4.12 1.39
C ILE A 311 -14.56 -4.83 1.53
N SER A 312 -14.27 -5.75 0.61
CA SER A 312 -13.01 -6.48 0.51
C SER A 312 -12.23 -6.02 -0.73
N MET A 313 -10.98 -5.59 -0.53
CA MET A 313 -10.12 -5.05 -1.57
C MET A 313 -8.77 -5.75 -1.58
N SER A 314 -8.67 -6.79 -2.39
CA SER A 314 -7.45 -7.58 -2.57
C SER A 314 -6.53 -6.97 -3.63
N LEU A 315 -6.34 -5.65 -3.56
CA LEU A 315 -5.59 -4.85 -4.52
C LEU A 315 -4.90 -3.69 -3.81
N GLY A 316 -3.91 -3.11 -4.47
CA GLY A 316 -3.21 -1.93 -3.99
C GLY A 316 -2.00 -1.62 -4.84
N PHE A 317 -1.28 -0.57 -4.47
CA PHE A 317 -0.01 -0.19 -5.08
C PHE A 317 0.96 0.28 -4.00
N GLY A 318 2.26 0.32 -4.33
CA GLY A 318 3.36 0.68 -3.41
C GLY A 318 3.36 2.15 -2.98
N SER A 319 2.30 2.60 -2.33
CA SER A 319 2.16 3.89 -1.68
C SER A 319 1.67 3.67 -0.25
N GLY A 320 2.56 3.89 0.71
CA GLY A 320 2.25 3.74 2.14
C GLY A 320 1.57 4.97 2.75
N TRP A 321 0.94 5.83 1.94
CA TRP A 321 0.43 7.14 2.34
C TRP A 321 -1.10 7.12 2.56
N PRO A 322 -1.60 7.41 3.78
CA PRO A 322 -3.05 7.51 4.06
C PRO A 322 -3.74 8.69 3.33
N GLU A 323 -2.98 9.65 2.80
CA GLU A 323 -3.44 10.80 2.02
C GLU A 323 -3.65 10.48 0.53
N SER A 324 -3.25 9.29 0.08
CA SER A 324 -3.57 8.83 -1.28
C SER A 324 -5.10 8.84 -1.50
N PRO A 325 -5.59 9.20 -2.71
CA PRO A 325 -7.01 9.48 -2.90
C PRO A 325 -7.89 8.24 -2.66
N ASP A 326 -7.40 7.05 -2.98
CA ASP A 326 -8.07 5.78 -2.71
C ASP A 326 -8.07 5.42 -1.22
N ALA A 327 -6.97 5.65 -0.50
CA ALA A 327 -6.98 5.56 0.96
C ALA A 327 -8.00 6.55 1.55
N VAL A 328 -8.02 7.80 1.09
CA VAL A 328 -8.97 8.84 1.54
C VAL A 328 -10.42 8.42 1.39
N VAL A 329 -10.80 7.84 0.26
CA VAL A 329 -12.16 7.34 0.05
C VAL A 329 -12.47 6.13 0.94
N ALA A 330 -11.54 5.18 1.06
CA ALA A 330 -11.70 4.04 1.96
C ALA A 330 -11.86 4.44 3.44
N GLN A 331 -11.11 5.45 3.90
CA GLN A 331 -11.24 6.05 5.23
C GLN A 331 -12.64 6.61 5.47
N ARG A 332 -13.18 7.34 4.49
CA ARG A 332 -14.51 7.96 4.56
C ARG A 332 -15.61 6.90 4.61
N ILE A 333 -15.44 5.78 3.89
CA ILE A 333 -16.36 4.64 3.95
C ILE A 333 -16.33 3.98 5.34
N ALA A 334 -15.14 3.73 5.88
CA ALA A 334 -14.99 3.19 7.24
C ALA A 334 -15.62 4.12 8.28
N ALA A 335 -15.42 5.43 8.17
CA ALA A 335 -16.03 6.42 9.05
C ALA A 335 -17.57 6.49 8.93
N LYS A 336 -18.13 6.03 7.81
CA LYS A 336 -19.58 5.90 7.58
C LYS A 336 -20.16 4.58 8.11
N GLY A 337 -19.35 3.74 8.75
CA GLY A 337 -19.79 2.52 9.43
C GLY A 337 -19.66 1.23 8.61
N ILE A 338 -19.08 1.27 7.41
CA ILE A 338 -18.85 0.08 6.59
C ILE A 338 -17.38 -0.36 6.73
N PRO A 339 -17.08 -1.53 7.31
CA PRO A 339 -15.72 -2.05 7.35
C PRO A 339 -15.12 -2.21 5.95
N VAL A 340 -13.95 -1.59 5.74
CA VAL A 340 -13.13 -1.76 4.53
C VAL A 340 -11.91 -2.59 4.91
N ILE A 341 -11.75 -3.72 4.25
CA ILE A 341 -10.69 -4.70 4.48
C ILE A 341 -9.80 -4.72 3.25
N ALA A 342 -8.51 -4.39 3.41
CA ALA A 342 -7.60 -4.22 2.30
C ALA A 342 -6.26 -4.93 2.52
N ALA A 343 -5.71 -5.48 1.45
CA ALA A 343 -4.44 -6.20 1.47
C ALA A 343 -3.28 -5.26 1.82
N ALA A 344 -2.39 -5.68 2.72
CA ALA A 344 -1.22 -4.88 3.10
C ALA A 344 -0.16 -4.75 2.00
N GLY A 345 -0.16 -5.66 1.01
CA GLY A 345 0.84 -5.75 -0.05
C GLY A 345 1.66 -7.05 -0.01
N ASN A 346 2.41 -7.32 -1.08
CA ASN A 346 3.21 -8.54 -1.25
C ASN A 346 4.72 -8.23 -1.40
N GLU A 347 5.15 -7.09 -0.87
CA GLU A 347 6.49 -6.54 -1.00
C GLU A 347 7.35 -6.74 0.26
N GLY A 348 7.04 -7.74 1.09
CA GLY A 348 7.73 -8.00 2.37
C GLY A 348 9.22 -8.28 2.23
N GLU A 349 9.63 -8.97 1.16
CA GLU A 349 11.05 -9.22 0.86
C GLU A 349 11.81 -7.96 0.45
N GLN A 350 11.09 -6.92 0.03
CA GLN A 350 11.66 -5.62 -0.30
C GLN A 350 11.90 -4.78 0.96
N GLY A 351 11.49 -5.19 2.15
CA GLY A 351 11.85 -4.52 3.41
C GLY A 351 10.69 -3.79 4.11
N SER A 352 11.00 -2.91 5.05
CA SER A 352 10.02 -2.07 5.77
C SER A 352 9.47 -0.92 4.92
N PHE A 353 8.38 -0.28 5.38
CA PHE A 353 7.65 0.79 4.67
C PHE A 353 7.05 0.36 3.32
N MET A 354 6.66 -0.91 3.22
CA MET A 354 6.12 -1.49 1.99
C MET A 354 4.60 -1.76 2.06
N THR A 355 3.93 -1.19 3.05
CA THR A 355 2.47 -1.25 3.14
C THR A 355 1.81 -0.42 2.03
N SER A 356 0.67 -0.89 1.53
CA SER A 356 0.01 -0.33 0.34
C SER A 356 -1.26 0.46 0.65
N ALA A 357 -1.57 1.43 -0.21
CA ALA A 357 -2.88 2.03 -0.32
C ALA A 357 -3.82 1.11 -1.11
N PRO A 358 -5.11 1.00 -0.73
CA PRO A 358 -5.80 1.82 0.27
C PRO A 358 -5.67 1.34 1.73
N SER A 359 -4.96 0.24 1.99
CA SER A 359 -4.92 -0.41 3.32
C SER A 359 -4.36 0.45 4.45
N VAL A 360 -3.47 1.40 4.12
CA VAL A 360 -2.88 2.35 5.07
C VAL A 360 -3.87 3.41 5.57
N GLY A 361 -5.04 3.55 4.95
CA GLY A 361 -6.07 4.50 5.40
C GLY A 361 -6.48 4.30 6.86
N HIS A 362 -6.67 5.39 7.59
CA HIS A 362 -7.20 5.39 8.94
C HIS A 362 -8.60 4.73 9.01
N GLY A 363 -8.77 3.76 9.91
CA GLY A 363 -10.02 3.00 10.06
C GLY A 363 -10.22 1.90 9.01
N VAL A 364 -9.37 1.83 7.98
CA VAL A 364 -9.28 0.69 7.04
C VAL A 364 -8.48 -0.43 7.71
N MET A 365 -8.96 -1.67 7.63
CA MET A 365 -8.27 -2.82 8.20
C MET A 365 -7.23 -3.35 7.22
N SER A 366 -5.94 -3.15 7.52
CA SER A 366 -4.81 -3.62 6.70
C SER A 366 -4.41 -5.04 7.06
N ILE A 367 -4.41 -5.93 6.07
CA ILE A 367 -4.31 -7.38 6.30
C ILE A 367 -2.96 -7.94 5.85
N ALA A 368 -2.20 -8.45 6.82
CA ALA A 368 -1.03 -9.29 6.60
C ALA A 368 -1.43 -10.74 6.24
N SER A 369 -0.48 -11.45 5.62
CA SER A 369 -0.65 -12.85 5.23
C SER A 369 0.08 -13.78 6.20
N MET A 370 -0.62 -14.80 6.68
CA MET A 370 -0.02 -15.98 7.28
C MET A 370 -0.20 -17.20 6.37
N ASP A 371 0.79 -18.09 6.43
CA ASP A 371 0.81 -19.35 5.72
C ASP A 371 -0.04 -20.41 6.44
N THR A 372 -0.88 -21.12 5.67
CA THR A 372 -1.81 -22.13 6.21
C THR A 372 -1.12 -23.35 6.82
N GLY A 373 0.06 -23.74 6.32
CA GLY A 373 0.76 -24.94 6.80
C GLY A 373 1.62 -24.69 8.03
N SER A 374 2.24 -23.51 8.13
CA SER A 374 3.20 -23.19 9.19
C SER A 374 2.64 -22.30 10.30
N ALA A 375 1.49 -21.65 10.10
CA ALA A 375 0.94 -20.63 11.00
C ALA A 375 1.89 -19.42 11.21
N LYS A 376 2.82 -19.19 10.29
CA LYS A 376 3.79 -18.09 10.35
C LYS A 376 3.44 -17.02 9.32
N VAL A 377 3.97 -15.82 9.53
CA VAL A 377 3.86 -14.73 8.56
C VAL A 377 4.51 -15.16 7.24
N SER A 378 3.79 -14.97 6.14
CA SER A 378 4.31 -15.23 4.80
C SER A 378 5.43 -14.24 4.48
N VAL A 379 6.55 -14.72 3.93
CA VAL A 379 7.74 -13.88 3.66
C VAL A 379 7.45 -12.71 2.71
N PHE A 380 6.50 -12.89 1.79
CA PHE A 380 6.06 -11.83 0.88
C PHE A 380 5.17 -10.77 1.56
N SER A 381 4.59 -11.02 2.73
CA SER A 381 3.64 -10.09 3.35
C SER A 381 4.33 -8.76 3.64
N SER A 382 3.82 -7.66 3.07
CA SER A 382 4.40 -6.33 3.24
C SER A 382 4.57 -5.94 4.71
N ILE A 383 5.71 -5.34 5.00
CA ILE A 383 6.13 -4.96 6.35
C ILE A 383 5.94 -3.45 6.53
N GLY A 384 5.32 -3.08 7.64
CA GLY A 384 5.13 -1.69 8.02
C GLY A 384 6.39 -0.96 8.47
N PRO A 385 6.24 0.24 9.05
CA PRO A 385 4.97 0.96 9.24
C PRO A 385 4.43 1.58 7.94
N SER A 386 3.40 2.43 8.03
CA SER A 386 3.02 3.33 6.93
C SER A 386 4.12 4.37 6.68
N SER A 387 4.01 5.16 5.61
CA SER A 387 4.92 6.27 5.33
C SER A 387 4.85 7.39 6.39
N GLU A 388 3.73 7.48 7.12
CA GLU A 388 3.54 8.39 8.27
C GLU A 388 3.92 7.76 9.63
N ILE A 389 4.54 6.57 9.62
CA ILE A 389 4.90 5.82 10.84
C ILE A 389 3.63 5.43 11.65
N ASP A 390 2.51 5.22 10.96
CA ASP A 390 1.35 4.60 11.57
C ASP A 390 1.55 3.09 11.73
N PHE A 391 0.86 2.54 12.72
CA PHE A 391 0.84 1.11 12.96
C PHE A 391 0.14 0.38 11.81
N LYS A 392 0.91 -0.32 10.98
CA LYS A 392 0.42 -1.22 9.91
C LYS A 392 1.37 -2.42 9.77
N PRO A 393 0.89 -3.59 9.30
CA PRO A 393 -0.52 -3.94 9.09
C PRO A 393 -1.28 -4.05 10.43
N ASP A 394 -2.61 -4.05 10.40
CA ASP A 394 -3.42 -4.07 11.63
C ASP A 394 -3.51 -5.47 12.22
N ILE A 395 -3.65 -6.48 11.36
CA ILE A 395 -3.91 -7.87 11.73
C ILE A 395 -3.54 -8.81 10.58
N ALA A 396 -3.52 -10.12 10.83
CA ALA A 396 -3.25 -11.12 9.81
C ALA A 396 -4.42 -12.10 9.61
N GLY A 397 -4.57 -12.53 8.36
CA GLY A 397 -5.43 -13.64 7.94
C GLY A 397 -4.63 -14.71 7.21
N PHE A 398 -5.28 -15.80 6.81
CA PHE A 398 -4.63 -16.84 6.01
C PHE A 398 -4.55 -16.42 4.54
N GLY A 399 -3.33 -16.22 4.06
CA GLY A 399 -3.06 -15.78 2.70
C GLY A 399 -1.97 -16.57 1.98
N GLY A 400 -1.17 -17.39 2.67
CA GLY A 400 -0.19 -18.27 2.05
C GLY A 400 -0.75 -19.67 1.86
N ASN A 401 -0.61 -20.24 0.66
CA ASN A 401 -1.10 -21.57 0.29
C ASN A 401 -2.60 -21.75 0.58
N VAL A 402 -3.45 -20.92 -0.05
CA VAL A 402 -4.90 -20.94 0.13
C VAL A 402 -5.58 -21.64 -1.05
N TYR A 403 -6.30 -22.73 -0.77
CA TYR A 403 -7.15 -23.42 -1.74
C TYR A 403 -8.48 -22.68 -1.89
N SER A 404 -8.87 -22.36 -3.11
CA SER A 404 -10.17 -21.72 -3.39
C SER A 404 -10.62 -21.97 -4.84
N THR A 405 -11.76 -21.40 -5.19
CA THR A 405 -12.35 -21.47 -6.53
C THR A 405 -11.49 -20.76 -7.57
N LEU A 406 -11.51 -21.26 -8.79
CA LEU A 406 -10.99 -20.63 -9.99
C LEU A 406 -12.07 -20.64 -11.06
N PRO A 407 -11.96 -19.78 -12.09
CA PRO A 407 -12.81 -19.90 -13.25
C PRO A 407 -12.78 -21.31 -13.82
N SER A 408 -13.91 -21.74 -14.37
CA SER A 408 -14.06 -23.05 -15.04
C SER A 408 -12.97 -23.29 -16.09
N TYR A 409 -12.60 -22.26 -16.86
CA TYR A 409 -11.53 -22.35 -17.86
C TYR A 409 -10.13 -22.54 -17.25
N LEU A 410 -9.93 -22.32 -15.94
CA LEU A 410 -8.68 -22.60 -15.22
C LEU A 410 -8.73 -23.89 -14.37
N GLY A 411 -9.81 -24.68 -14.47
CA GLY A 411 -9.94 -25.95 -13.76
C GLY A 411 -10.79 -25.90 -12.48
N GLY A 412 -11.48 -24.78 -12.20
CA GLY A 412 -12.50 -24.69 -11.15
C GLY A 412 -11.97 -24.49 -9.73
N TYR A 413 -10.80 -25.02 -9.38
CA TYR A 413 -10.16 -24.78 -8.07
C TYR A 413 -8.64 -24.74 -8.19
N GLY A 414 -7.99 -24.05 -7.26
CA GLY A 414 -6.54 -23.99 -7.19
C GLY A 414 -6.00 -23.30 -5.95
N MET A 415 -4.67 -23.36 -5.82
CA MET A 415 -3.93 -22.75 -4.73
C MET A 415 -3.39 -21.38 -5.15
N MET A 416 -3.55 -20.37 -4.31
CA MET A 416 -2.93 -19.06 -4.48
C MET A 416 -2.31 -18.59 -3.17
N SER A 417 -1.31 -17.72 -3.28
CA SER A 417 -0.67 -17.06 -2.15
C SER A 417 -0.62 -15.55 -2.36
N GLY A 418 -0.94 -14.80 -1.32
CA GLY A 418 -0.91 -13.33 -1.28
C GLY A 418 -1.67 -12.77 -0.08
N THR A 419 -1.37 -11.53 0.32
CA THR A 419 -2.25 -10.78 1.23
C THR A 419 -3.65 -10.59 0.64
N SER A 420 -3.75 -10.68 -0.69
CA SER A 420 -5.00 -10.81 -1.44
C SER A 420 -5.89 -12.00 -1.07
N MET A 421 -5.34 -13.09 -0.53
CA MET A 421 -6.12 -14.23 -0.04
C MET A 421 -6.46 -14.08 1.44
N ALA A 422 -5.59 -13.44 2.23
CA ALA A 422 -5.85 -13.12 3.63
C ALA A 422 -6.99 -12.10 3.79
N THR A 423 -7.06 -11.13 2.88
CA THR A 423 -8.07 -10.06 2.87
C THR A 423 -9.53 -10.58 2.83
N PRO A 424 -9.95 -11.40 1.85
CA PRO A 424 -11.30 -11.96 1.82
C PRO A 424 -11.57 -12.92 2.98
N TYR A 425 -10.52 -13.58 3.50
CA TYR A 425 -10.65 -14.42 4.67
C TYR A 425 -11.08 -13.59 5.89
N VAL A 426 -10.44 -12.45 6.10
CA VAL A 426 -10.80 -11.50 7.17
C VAL A 426 -12.14 -10.82 6.88
N ALA A 427 -12.45 -10.45 5.63
CA ALA A 427 -13.74 -9.89 5.27
C ALA A 427 -14.91 -10.84 5.59
N GLY A 428 -14.75 -12.14 5.30
CA GLY A 428 -15.71 -13.15 5.72
C GLY A 428 -15.83 -13.27 7.25
N ALA A 429 -14.73 -13.15 7.99
CA ALA A 429 -14.75 -13.16 9.45
C ALA A 429 -15.49 -11.94 10.03
N VAL A 430 -15.31 -10.76 9.44
CA VAL A 430 -16.05 -9.55 9.79
C VAL A 430 -17.54 -9.70 9.47
N ALA A 431 -17.90 -10.31 8.34
CA ALA A 431 -19.30 -10.63 8.03
C ALA A 431 -19.92 -11.58 9.07
N LEU A 432 -19.18 -12.58 9.56
CA LEU A 432 -19.64 -13.43 10.68
C LEU A 432 -19.83 -12.62 11.97
N TYR A 433 -18.92 -11.69 12.28
CA TYR A 433 -19.04 -10.80 13.44
C TYR A 433 -20.31 -9.94 13.34
N LEU A 434 -20.51 -9.24 12.22
CA LEU A 434 -21.69 -8.41 11.96
C LEU A 434 -22.97 -9.23 12.04
N LYS A 435 -22.97 -10.45 11.48
CA LYS A 435 -24.12 -11.34 11.58
C LYS A 435 -24.45 -11.74 13.00
N GLN A 436 -23.44 -11.88 13.86
CA GLN A 436 -23.68 -12.13 15.27
C GLN A 436 -24.21 -10.87 15.99
N ALA A 437 -23.75 -9.68 15.60
CA ALA A 437 -24.25 -8.42 16.15
C ALA A 437 -25.73 -8.18 15.84
N GLU A 438 -26.24 -8.62 14.69
CA GLU A 438 -27.69 -8.61 14.41
C GLU A 438 -28.50 -9.45 15.42
N LYS A 439 -27.93 -10.56 15.89
CA LYS A 439 -28.54 -11.44 16.91
C LYS A 439 -28.36 -10.90 18.34
N ASN A 440 -27.38 -10.03 18.55
CA ASN A 440 -27.01 -9.50 19.86
C ASN A 440 -26.74 -8.00 19.77
N GLN A 441 -27.78 -7.20 20.01
CA GLN A 441 -27.75 -5.73 19.90
C GLN A 441 -26.76 -5.04 20.87
N HIS A 442 -26.15 -5.76 21.81
CA HIS A 442 -25.08 -5.22 22.66
C HIS A 442 -23.70 -5.21 21.99
N MET A 443 -23.52 -5.93 20.89
CA MET A 443 -22.28 -5.90 20.12
C MET A 443 -22.15 -4.56 19.36
N VAL A 444 -20.93 -4.05 19.24
CA VAL A 444 -20.65 -2.77 18.61
C VAL A 444 -20.18 -3.02 17.17
N THR A 445 -20.82 -2.36 16.20
CA THR A 445 -20.56 -2.55 14.77
C THR A 445 -19.72 -1.44 14.13
N ASP A 446 -19.23 -0.49 14.93
CA ASP A 446 -18.30 0.53 14.45
C ASP A 446 -17.01 -0.12 13.89
N PRO A 447 -16.57 0.21 12.66
CA PRO A 447 -15.42 -0.45 12.03
C PRO A 447 -14.11 -0.36 12.81
N LYS A 448 -13.88 0.76 13.51
CA LYS A 448 -12.72 0.91 14.38
C LYS A 448 -12.83 -0.02 15.57
N PHE A 449 -13.98 -0.09 16.23
CA PHE A 449 -14.22 -1.05 17.31
C PHE A 449 -13.99 -2.49 16.85
N ILE A 450 -14.53 -2.88 15.69
CA ILE A 450 -14.37 -4.24 15.14
C ILE A 450 -12.89 -4.57 14.95
N THR A 451 -12.13 -3.67 14.33
CA THR A 451 -10.67 -3.82 14.15
C THR A 451 -9.97 -4.04 15.49
N GLU A 452 -10.22 -3.16 16.47
CA GLU A 452 -9.61 -3.24 17.79
C GLU A 452 -10.02 -4.53 18.53
N GLN A 453 -11.26 -4.99 18.37
CA GLN A 453 -11.74 -6.23 18.96
C GLN A 453 -11.00 -7.44 18.40
N PHE A 454 -10.86 -7.53 17.07
CA PHE A 454 -10.07 -8.58 16.43
C PHE A 454 -8.59 -8.51 16.84
N GLN A 455 -8.02 -7.31 16.95
CA GLN A 455 -6.65 -7.11 17.42
C GLN A 455 -6.46 -7.61 18.87
N ASN A 456 -7.44 -7.37 19.74
CA ASN A 456 -7.35 -7.74 21.14
C ASN A 456 -7.23 -9.26 21.35
N TYR A 457 -7.82 -10.08 20.48
CA TYR A 457 -7.89 -11.54 20.63
C TYR A 457 -7.03 -12.33 19.63
N ALA A 458 -6.29 -11.65 18.76
CA ALA A 458 -5.47 -12.29 17.74
C ALA A 458 -4.41 -13.24 18.33
N TYR A 459 -4.06 -14.29 17.59
CA TYR A 459 -3.00 -15.24 17.92
C TYR A 459 -1.64 -14.79 17.36
N LYS A 460 -0.58 -14.89 18.16
CA LYS A 460 0.73 -14.30 17.80
C LYS A 460 1.61 -15.41 17.26
N ALA A 461 1.97 -15.29 15.99
CA ALA A 461 2.83 -16.25 15.33
C ALA A 461 4.28 -16.14 15.81
N PRO A 462 5.01 -17.27 15.88
CA PRO A 462 6.46 -17.24 15.97
C PRO A 462 7.06 -16.68 14.67
N ASN A 463 8.20 -16.03 14.78
CA ASN A 463 8.94 -15.52 13.63
C ASN A 463 9.48 -16.66 12.76
N THR A 464 9.60 -16.40 11.45
CA THR A 464 10.08 -17.40 10.49
C THR A 464 11.59 -17.64 10.60
N HIS A 465 12.37 -16.63 11.01
CA HIS A 465 13.84 -16.67 11.02
C HIS A 465 14.44 -16.89 12.41
N THR A 466 13.64 -16.80 13.48
CA THR A 466 14.10 -16.88 14.85
C THR A 466 13.07 -17.56 15.76
N ASN A 467 13.46 -17.89 16.99
CA ASN A 467 12.56 -18.50 17.99
C ASN A 467 11.66 -17.48 18.73
N GLY A 468 11.68 -16.19 18.35
CA GLY A 468 10.89 -15.14 19.00
C GLY A 468 9.47 -15.01 18.43
N ILE A 469 8.62 -14.23 19.10
CA ILE A 469 7.33 -13.79 18.53
C ILE A 469 7.63 -12.82 17.39
N ASP A 470 6.92 -12.94 16.26
CA ASP A 470 7.15 -12.07 15.10
C ASP A 470 6.83 -10.60 15.40
N SER A 471 7.47 -9.70 14.65
CA SER A 471 7.30 -8.27 14.79
C SER A 471 5.84 -7.88 14.54
N PRO A 472 5.24 -7.00 15.37
CA PRO A 472 3.93 -6.43 15.08
C PRO A 472 3.90 -5.65 13.75
N LEU A 473 5.04 -5.16 13.25
CA LEU A 473 5.12 -4.54 11.92
C LEU A 473 5.04 -5.54 10.76
N ALA A 474 5.10 -6.85 11.03
CA ALA A 474 4.94 -7.90 10.03
C ALA A 474 3.59 -8.64 10.17
N GLN A 475 3.14 -8.90 11.41
CA GLN A 475 1.89 -9.66 11.65
C GLN A 475 0.72 -8.83 12.17
N GLY A 476 0.90 -7.53 12.42
CA GLY A 476 -0.06 -6.71 13.14
C GLY A 476 -0.29 -7.22 14.56
N ALA A 477 -1.56 -7.35 14.97
CA ALA A 477 -1.92 -8.01 16.22
C ALA A 477 -1.74 -9.54 16.19
N GLY A 478 -1.59 -10.14 15.00
CA GLY A 478 -1.50 -11.58 14.79
C GLY A 478 -2.66 -12.17 13.97
N LEU A 479 -2.77 -13.50 13.93
CA LEU A 479 -3.83 -14.23 13.23
C LEU A 479 -5.19 -14.01 13.89
N ILE A 480 -6.21 -13.68 13.10
CA ILE A 480 -7.59 -13.57 13.61
C ILE A 480 -8.07 -14.83 14.37
N GLN A 481 -8.79 -14.62 15.47
CA GLN A 481 -9.46 -15.67 16.25
C GLN A 481 -10.96 -15.34 16.31
N VAL A 482 -11.72 -15.79 15.32
CA VAL A 482 -13.08 -15.28 15.02
C VAL A 482 -14.07 -15.60 16.12
N TYR A 483 -14.08 -16.84 16.61
CA TYR A 483 -15.01 -17.24 17.67
C TYR A 483 -14.71 -16.48 18.97
N ASP A 484 -13.45 -16.45 19.41
CA ASP A 484 -13.05 -15.74 20.62
C ASP A 484 -13.36 -14.24 20.50
N THR A 485 -13.11 -13.62 19.34
CA THR A 485 -13.46 -12.20 19.11
C THR A 485 -14.96 -11.93 19.29
N ILE A 486 -15.81 -12.84 18.79
CA ILE A 486 -17.27 -12.72 18.87
C ILE A 486 -17.79 -12.97 20.30
N MET A 487 -17.20 -13.93 21.01
CA MET A 487 -17.73 -14.42 22.29
C MET A 487 -17.21 -13.66 23.51
N GLN A 488 -16.21 -12.81 23.33
CA GLN A 488 -15.59 -12.08 24.43
C GLN A 488 -16.07 -10.64 24.49
N ASP A 489 -16.45 -10.18 25.69
CA ASP A 489 -17.04 -8.86 25.90
C ASP A 489 -16.06 -7.79 26.40
N VAL A 490 -14.81 -8.17 26.66
CA VAL A 490 -13.79 -7.21 27.11
C VAL A 490 -13.18 -6.53 25.90
N HIS A 491 -12.99 -5.22 26.00
CA HIS A 491 -12.47 -4.42 24.90
C HIS A 491 -11.39 -3.47 25.42
N ILE A 492 -10.29 -3.35 24.67
CA ILE A 492 -9.17 -2.46 24.95
C ILE A 492 -8.94 -1.53 23.76
N SER A 493 -9.03 -0.23 24.03
CA SER A 493 -8.79 0.85 23.05
C SER A 493 -7.70 1.82 23.54
N PRO A 494 -6.81 2.35 22.69
CA PRO A 494 -6.62 1.94 21.29
C PRO A 494 -6.15 0.49 21.15
N GLY A 495 -6.50 -0.16 20.04
CA GLY A 495 -6.16 -1.56 19.77
C GLY A 495 -4.70 -1.81 19.42
N ALA A 496 -3.93 -0.77 19.10
CA ALA A 496 -2.50 -0.80 18.88
C ALA A 496 -1.84 0.51 19.35
N LEU A 497 -0.52 0.49 19.61
CA LEU A 497 0.24 1.68 20.04
C LEU A 497 1.45 1.94 19.14
N SER A 498 1.54 3.13 18.55
CA SER A 498 2.78 3.64 17.94
C SER A 498 3.45 4.61 18.92
N PHE A 499 4.68 4.31 19.35
CA PHE A 499 5.48 5.19 20.21
C PHE A 499 6.28 6.24 19.43
N ASN A 500 6.18 6.24 18.10
CA ASN A 500 6.96 7.04 17.18
C ASN A 500 8.48 6.76 17.28
N ASP A 501 9.28 7.60 16.62
CA ASP A 501 10.74 7.58 16.69
C ASP A 501 11.26 8.25 17.98
N THR A 502 12.58 8.17 18.24
CA THR A 502 13.12 8.72 19.50
C THR A 502 13.10 10.24 19.58
N ALA A 503 13.08 10.94 18.44
CA ALA A 503 12.99 12.40 18.41
C ALA A 503 11.58 12.88 18.77
N ASN A 504 10.55 12.16 18.32
CA ASN A 504 9.14 12.51 18.50
C ASN A 504 8.40 11.55 19.44
N ILE A 505 9.13 10.95 20.38
CA ILE A 505 8.64 9.83 21.20
C ILE A 505 7.39 10.20 22.02
N VAL A 506 6.31 9.45 21.81
CA VAL A 506 5.09 9.56 22.64
C VAL A 506 5.25 8.66 23.87
N ARG A 507 6.10 9.09 24.81
CA ARG A 507 6.64 8.22 25.87
C ARG A 507 5.61 7.51 26.74
N THR A 508 4.46 8.13 27.00
CA THR A 508 3.39 7.56 27.81
C THR A 508 2.06 7.65 27.07
N GLN A 509 1.43 6.49 26.85
CA GLN A 509 0.12 6.36 26.21
C GLN A 509 -0.90 5.76 27.17
N LYS A 510 -2.19 5.89 26.87
CA LYS A 510 -3.29 5.41 27.71
C LYS A 510 -4.07 4.32 27.00
N LEU A 511 -4.23 3.17 27.65
CA LEU A 511 -5.16 2.12 27.25
C LEU A 511 -6.40 2.19 28.12
N LYS A 512 -7.58 2.23 27.51
CA LYS A 512 -8.86 2.08 28.20
C LYS A 512 -9.34 0.66 28.00
N ILE A 513 -9.43 -0.09 29.08
CA ILE A 513 -10.06 -1.40 29.12
C ILE A 513 -11.49 -1.26 29.65
N ARG A 514 -12.45 -1.91 29.00
CA ARG A 514 -13.85 -1.93 29.40
C ARG A 514 -14.36 -3.36 29.42
N ASN A 515 -15.09 -3.70 30.48
CA ASN A 515 -15.83 -4.95 30.56
C ASN A 515 -17.28 -4.70 30.11
N ASN A 516 -17.63 -5.09 28.88
CA ASN A 516 -19.01 -5.00 28.39
C ASN A 516 -19.85 -6.23 28.79
N GLY A 517 -19.25 -7.23 29.43
CA GLY A 517 -19.92 -8.46 29.82
C GLY A 517 -20.72 -8.32 31.10
N ASN A 518 -21.35 -9.44 31.48
CA ASN A 518 -22.22 -9.53 32.66
C ASN A 518 -21.54 -10.11 33.91
N SER A 519 -20.26 -10.47 33.83
CA SER A 519 -19.50 -10.96 34.99
C SER A 519 -18.22 -10.18 35.23
N PRO A 520 -17.72 -10.14 36.48
CA PRO A 520 -16.44 -9.50 36.79
C PRO A 520 -15.28 -10.16 36.04
N VAL A 521 -14.31 -9.34 35.63
CA VAL A 521 -13.07 -9.80 34.98
C VAL A 521 -11.85 -9.36 35.78
N SER A 522 -10.78 -10.15 35.70
CA SER A 522 -9.52 -9.85 36.36
C SER A 522 -8.34 -10.25 35.47
N TYR A 523 -7.41 -9.32 35.28
CA TYR A 523 -6.26 -9.49 34.39
C TYR A 523 -4.94 -9.15 35.08
N GLN A 524 -3.89 -9.91 34.78
CA GLN A 524 -2.50 -9.57 35.03
C GLN A 524 -1.89 -8.94 33.76
N ILE A 525 -1.25 -7.79 33.90
CA ILE A 525 -0.65 -7.07 32.77
C ILE A 525 0.84 -7.38 32.69
N THR A 526 1.30 -7.84 31.53
CA THR A 526 2.71 -8.14 31.26
C THR A 526 3.15 -7.61 29.90
N ASN A 527 4.47 -7.52 29.69
CA ASN A 527 5.03 -7.18 28.40
C ASN A 527 5.62 -8.42 27.73
N LYS A 528 5.17 -8.72 26.51
CA LYS A 528 5.74 -9.75 25.63
C LYS A 528 6.45 -9.07 24.45
N ALA A 529 7.72 -8.75 24.64
CA ALA A 529 8.53 -8.17 23.57
C ALA A 529 8.71 -9.15 22.40
N SER A 530 8.55 -8.65 21.17
CA SER A 530 8.75 -9.40 19.94
C SER A 530 10.20 -9.34 19.48
N VAL A 531 10.49 -9.95 18.33
CA VAL A 531 11.66 -9.61 17.53
C VAL A 531 11.57 -8.16 17.06
N ALA A 532 12.70 -7.47 16.99
CA ALA A 532 12.83 -6.14 16.39
C ALA A 532 13.28 -6.27 14.93
N ILE A 533 13.10 -5.21 14.16
CA ILE A 533 13.56 -5.09 12.77
C ILE A 533 14.67 -4.04 12.71
N ARG A 534 15.76 -4.37 12.02
CA ARG A 534 16.72 -3.38 11.54
C ARG A 534 16.41 -3.04 10.09
N PRO A 535 15.88 -1.85 9.81
CA PRO A 535 15.43 -1.46 8.49
C PRO A 535 16.56 -1.03 7.54
N TYR A 536 17.69 -0.53 8.06
CA TYR A 536 18.78 0.00 7.23
C TYR A 536 20.15 -0.59 7.57
N ASP A 537 21.07 -0.52 6.61
CA ASP A 537 22.50 -0.64 6.85
C ASP A 537 23.12 0.76 7.05
N GLY A 538 23.17 1.21 8.31
CA GLY A 538 23.71 2.52 8.68
C GLY A 538 25.19 2.74 8.30
N ARG A 539 25.94 1.68 8.00
CA ARG A 539 27.35 1.79 7.56
C ARG A 539 27.51 2.09 6.07
N ASN A 540 26.45 1.88 5.29
CA ASN A 540 26.45 1.99 3.84
C ASN A 540 25.45 3.05 3.36
N GLY A 541 25.43 4.23 4.02
CA GLY A 541 24.58 5.35 3.59
C GLY A 541 23.09 5.14 3.84
N TYR A 542 22.73 4.34 4.86
CA TYR A 542 21.36 4.04 5.25
C TYR A 542 20.53 3.33 4.18
N ILE A 543 21.16 2.52 3.32
CA ILE A 543 20.45 1.67 2.35
C ILE A 543 19.52 0.69 3.08
N PHE A 544 18.30 0.49 2.55
CA PHE A 544 17.32 -0.42 3.14
C PHE A 544 17.82 -1.87 3.09
N SER A 545 17.56 -2.62 4.15
CA SER A 545 17.80 -4.06 4.19
C SER A 545 16.65 -4.80 3.52
N GLU A 546 16.94 -5.44 2.38
CA GLU A 546 15.98 -6.21 1.58
C GLU A 546 16.51 -7.65 1.40
N PRO A 547 15.98 -8.67 2.12
CA PRO A 547 14.94 -8.57 3.16
C PRO A 547 15.45 -7.93 4.47
N VAL A 548 14.51 -7.58 5.35
CA VAL A 548 14.84 -6.98 6.64
C VAL A 548 15.68 -7.91 7.53
N THR A 549 16.52 -7.34 8.38
CA THR A 549 17.21 -8.12 9.42
C THR A 549 16.38 -8.15 10.70
N TYR A 550 16.07 -9.35 11.20
CA TYR A 550 15.42 -9.53 12.50
C TYR A 550 16.43 -9.58 13.66
N ILE A 551 16.13 -8.89 14.75
CA ILE A 551 17.00 -8.76 15.93
C ILE A 551 16.27 -9.16 17.21
N ASN A 552 16.75 -10.22 17.87
CA ASN A 552 16.14 -10.73 19.11
C ASN A 552 16.58 -10.00 20.39
N SER A 553 17.71 -9.28 20.37
CA SER A 553 18.28 -8.62 21.54
C SER A 553 17.69 -7.24 21.82
N ALA A 554 17.09 -6.57 20.82
CA ALA A 554 16.62 -5.19 20.90
C ALA A 554 15.18 -5.10 21.42
N LYS A 555 14.99 -5.34 22.73
CA LYS A 555 13.66 -5.36 23.38
C LYS A 555 13.41 -4.11 24.22
N ALA A 556 12.27 -3.46 24.01
CA ALA A 556 11.84 -2.34 24.85
C ALA A 556 11.40 -2.79 26.25
N SER A 557 11.59 -1.91 27.23
CA SER A 557 11.02 -2.07 28.57
C SER A 557 9.72 -1.26 28.68
N ILE A 558 8.65 -1.91 29.13
CA ILE A 558 7.34 -1.29 29.30
C ILE A 558 6.99 -1.24 30.79
N ARG A 559 6.61 -0.05 31.28
CA ARG A 559 6.08 0.15 32.63
C ARG A 559 4.58 0.47 32.57
N PHE A 560 3.82 -0.15 33.47
CA PHE A 560 2.38 0.05 33.58
C PHE A 560 2.04 0.80 34.87
N SER A 561 1.04 1.69 34.83
CA SER A 561 0.53 2.35 36.05
C SER A 561 -0.07 1.36 37.06
N GLN A 562 -0.53 0.21 36.58
CA GLN A 562 -1.06 -0.89 37.37
C GLN A 562 -0.60 -2.20 36.73
N LYS A 563 -0.29 -3.22 37.53
CA LYS A 563 0.11 -4.55 37.02
C LYS A 563 -1.05 -5.56 37.02
N THR A 564 -2.15 -5.21 37.67
CA THR A 564 -3.36 -6.02 37.72
C THR A 564 -4.58 -5.11 37.63
N ILE A 565 -5.68 -5.65 37.11
CA ILE A 565 -6.96 -4.95 36.99
C ILE A 565 -8.07 -5.91 37.41
N LYS A 566 -9.06 -5.38 38.12
CA LYS A 566 -10.35 -6.04 38.34
C LYS A 566 -11.47 -5.09 37.91
N LEU A 567 -12.36 -5.55 37.04
CA LEU A 567 -13.49 -4.75 36.54
C LEU A 567 -14.80 -5.47 36.79
N ALA A 568 -15.72 -4.82 37.48
CA ALA A 568 -17.12 -5.23 37.51
C ALA A 568 -17.78 -5.03 36.12
N PRO A 569 -18.92 -5.69 35.86
CA PRO A 569 -19.72 -5.47 34.65
C PRO A 569 -19.97 -3.99 34.35
N GLY A 570 -19.81 -3.60 33.08
CA GLY A 570 -20.02 -2.22 32.60
C GLY A 570 -18.96 -1.20 33.06
N LYS A 571 -17.96 -1.60 33.85
CA LYS A 571 -16.90 -0.69 34.32
C LYS A 571 -15.72 -0.64 33.36
N SER A 572 -14.96 0.45 33.46
CA SER A 572 -13.73 0.67 32.69
C SER A 572 -12.58 1.06 33.62
N ALA A 573 -11.35 0.80 33.20
CA ALA A 573 -10.14 1.35 33.80
C ALA A 573 -9.23 1.91 32.71
N THR A 574 -8.36 2.83 33.12
CA THR A 574 -7.34 3.41 32.24
C THR A 574 -5.95 3.05 32.76
N ILE A 575 -5.14 2.45 31.89
CA ILE A 575 -3.77 2.05 32.16
C ILE A 575 -2.83 2.96 31.40
N LYS A 576 -1.90 3.60 32.11
CA LYS A 576 -0.81 4.33 31.48
C LYS A 576 0.30 3.33 31.14
N VAL A 577 0.70 3.31 29.89
CA VAL A 577 1.78 2.48 29.34
C VAL A 577 2.95 3.42 29.05
N THR A 578 4.09 3.22 29.69
CA THR A 578 5.29 4.04 29.49
C THR A 578 6.40 3.20 28.89
N VAL A 579 6.89 3.62 27.73
CA VAL A 579 7.98 2.94 27.02
C VAL A 579 9.34 3.45 27.46
N THR A 580 10.31 2.55 27.51
CA THR A 580 11.73 2.86 27.46
C THR A 580 12.30 2.08 26.27
N PRO A 581 12.70 2.77 25.17
CA PRO A 581 13.27 2.12 23.99
C PRO A 581 14.50 1.26 24.35
N PRO A 582 14.81 0.22 23.56
CA PRO A 582 16.04 -0.55 23.75
C PRO A 582 17.27 0.35 23.55
N LYS A 583 18.36 0.03 24.26
CA LYS A 583 19.65 0.71 24.08
C LYS A 583 20.38 0.08 22.89
N THR A 584 20.19 0.66 21.71
CA THR A 584 20.89 0.29 20.47
C THR A 584 21.58 1.51 19.87
N ASN A 585 22.40 1.33 18.83
CA ASN A 585 22.94 2.45 18.07
C ASN A 585 21.77 3.22 17.41
N PRO A 586 21.63 4.55 17.62
CA PRO A 586 20.60 5.35 16.95
C PRO A 586 20.66 5.29 15.41
N ASP A 587 21.86 5.13 14.84
CA ASP A 587 22.05 5.05 13.38
C ASP A 587 21.57 3.74 12.74
N ASP A 588 21.25 2.71 13.54
CA ASP A 588 20.67 1.47 13.03
C ASP A 588 19.14 1.59 12.81
N HIS A 589 18.55 2.68 13.30
CA HIS A 589 17.12 2.97 13.29
C HIS A 589 16.22 1.79 13.70
N ILE A 590 16.59 1.07 14.75
CA ILE A 590 15.92 -0.18 15.14
C ILE A 590 14.44 0.03 15.42
N MET A 591 13.59 -0.68 14.69
CA MET A 591 12.16 -0.76 14.90
C MET A 591 11.86 -1.86 15.93
N TYR A 592 11.61 -1.47 17.17
CA TYR A 592 11.31 -2.40 18.26
C TYR A 592 9.81 -2.57 18.44
N GLY A 593 9.38 -3.71 18.98
CA GLY A 593 7.97 -3.95 19.23
C GLY A 593 7.68 -5.02 20.27
N GLY A 594 6.39 -5.32 20.41
CA GLY A 594 5.88 -6.36 21.27
C GLY A 594 4.38 -6.28 21.47
N TYR A 595 3.91 -7.00 22.47
CA TYR A 595 2.50 -7.11 22.82
C TYR A 595 2.34 -6.88 24.32
N ILE A 596 1.48 -5.94 24.69
CA ILE A 596 1.04 -5.78 26.07
C ILE A 596 -0.02 -6.84 26.30
N GLU A 597 0.28 -7.81 27.17
CA GLU A 597 -0.63 -8.92 27.45
C GLU A 597 -1.43 -8.68 28.72
N PHE A 598 -2.74 -8.86 28.61
CA PHE A 598 -3.69 -8.91 29.70
C PHE A 598 -4.07 -10.37 29.90
N LYS A 599 -3.30 -11.07 30.73
CA LYS A 599 -3.51 -12.48 31.04
C LYS A 599 -4.68 -12.63 32.01
N SER A 600 -5.69 -13.39 31.61
CA SER A 600 -6.88 -13.63 32.40
C SER A 600 -6.56 -14.49 33.62
N ASN A 601 -7.14 -14.13 34.76
CA ASN A 601 -7.09 -14.98 35.95
C ASN A 601 -8.18 -16.06 35.95
N VAL A 602 -9.08 -16.06 34.95
CA VAL A 602 -10.22 -16.98 34.80
C VAL A 602 -10.30 -17.41 33.33
N PRO A 603 -9.26 -18.07 32.77
CA PRO A 603 -9.10 -18.34 31.34
C PRO A 603 -10.20 -19.21 30.72
N GLU A 604 -10.89 -20.00 31.54
CA GLU A 604 -12.05 -20.82 31.15
C GLU A 604 -13.27 -19.98 30.75
N LYS A 605 -13.34 -18.72 31.23
CA LYS A 605 -14.47 -17.81 30.98
C LYS A 605 -14.06 -16.59 30.16
N HIS A 606 -12.88 -16.04 30.44
CA HIS A 606 -12.38 -14.82 29.84
C HIS A 606 -11.02 -15.09 29.20
N LYS A 607 -10.90 -14.83 27.91
CA LYS A 607 -9.65 -15.02 27.17
C LYS A 607 -8.63 -13.95 27.51
N ASP A 608 -7.36 -14.30 27.30
CA ASP A 608 -6.25 -13.35 27.32
C ASP A 608 -6.46 -12.31 26.20
N LEU A 609 -6.10 -11.05 26.47
CA LEU A 609 -6.07 -10.01 25.46
C LEU A 609 -4.66 -9.51 25.21
N THR A 610 -4.44 -8.89 24.06
CA THR A 610 -3.21 -8.16 23.79
C THR A 610 -3.43 -6.85 23.06
N VAL A 611 -2.50 -5.92 23.27
CA VAL A 611 -2.36 -4.71 22.45
C VAL A 611 -0.94 -4.69 21.86
N PRO A 612 -0.77 -4.86 20.53
CA PRO A 612 0.53 -4.69 19.91
C PRO A 612 1.05 -3.25 20.05
N TYR A 613 2.37 -3.12 20.09
CA TYR A 613 3.03 -1.82 20.05
C TYR A 613 4.32 -1.87 19.24
N PHE A 614 4.73 -0.73 18.70
CA PHE A 614 6.07 -0.53 18.18
C PHE A 614 6.59 0.88 18.44
N GLY A 615 7.88 1.08 18.21
CA GLY A 615 8.51 2.40 18.08
C GLY A 615 9.86 2.26 17.39
N ILE A 616 10.51 3.37 17.11
CA ILE A 616 11.77 3.39 16.36
C ILE A 616 12.86 4.07 17.20
N VAL A 617 14.00 3.40 17.40
CA VAL A 617 15.21 4.06 17.92
C VAL A 617 15.80 4.89 16.79
N GLY A 618 16.30 6.10 17.03
CA GLY A 618 16.80 6.99 15.97
C GLY A 618 15.80 8.10 15.59
N GLU A 619 16.23 9.00 14.72
CA GLU A 619 15.46 10.17 14.26
C GLU A 619 15.23 10.05 12.76
N GLN A 620 14.02 9.67 12.37
CA GLN A 620 13.71 9.37 10.96
C GLN A 620 13.86 10.60 10.07
N HIS A 621 13.56 11.78 10.61
CA HIS A 621 13.69 13.05 9.90
C HIS A 621 15.12 13.37 9.45
N LYS A 622 16.16 12.74 10.04
CA LYS A 622 17.57 12.93 9.63
C LYS A 622 18.02 12.04 8.48
N LEU A 623 17.22 11.05 8.10
CA LEU A 623 17.59 10.14 7.03
C LEU A 623 17.61 10.87 5.67
N PRO A 624 18.54 10.50 4.78
CA PRO A 624 18.51 11.01 3.42
C PRO A 624 17.23 10.57 2.71
N VAL A 625 16.68 11.45 1.89
CA VAL A 625 15.56 11.19 1.01
C VAL A 625 16.05 10.56 -0.28
N PHE A 626 17.13 11.09 -0.86
CA PHE A 626 17.66 10.53 -2.09
C PHE A 626 18.60 9.35 -1.82
N MET A 627 18.56 8.36 -2.70
CA MET A 627 19.54 7.26 -2.66
C MET A 627 20.96 7.79 -2.91
N PRO A 628 21.99 7.22 -2.25
CA PRO A 628 23.38 7.59 -2.48
C PRO A 628 23.76 7.59 -3.96
N GLY A 629 24.32 8.71 -4.44
CA GLY A 629 24.70 8.88 -5.85
C GLY A 629 23.55 9.33 -6.77
N SER A 630 22.38 9.62 -6.23
CA SER A 630 21.23 10.19 -6.94
C SER A 630 20.69 11.43 -6.21
N PRO A 631 19.96 12.33 -6.89
CA PRO A 631 19.74 12.39 -8.34
C PRO A 631 21.05 12.60 -9.12
N VAL A 632 21.02 12.29 -10.41
CA VAL A 632 22.15 12.48 -11.33
C VAL A 632 21.64 12.71 -12.75
N VAL A 633 22.37 13.50 -13.55
CA VAL A 633 22.03 13.71 -14.96
C VAL A 633 22.69 12.62 -15.82
N SER A 634 21.94 12.04 -16.77
CA SER A 634 22.46 11.19 -17.85
C SER A 634 21.97 11.65 -19.23
N ASP A 635 22.59 11.11 -20.28
CA ASP A 635 21.99 11.09 -21.61
C ASP A 635 20.86 10.04 -21.71
N ALA A 636 20.08 10.11 -22.79
CA ALA A 636 18.92 9.24 -23.01
C ALA A 636 19.28 7.74 -23.01
N THR A 637 20.48 7.40 -23.47
CA THR A 637 20.97 6.03 -23.57
C THR A 637 21.59 5.52 -22.27
N GLY A 638 21.73 6.36 -21.24
CA GLY A 638 22.44 6.03 -20.01
C GLY A 638 23.92 5.71 -20.23
N SER A 639 24.49 6.08 -21.38
CA SER A 639 25.88 5.83 -21.73
C SER A 639 26.83 6.81 -21.04
N ARG A 640 26.35 8.02 -20.73
CA ARG A 640 27.13 9.05 -20.03
C ARG A 640 26.38 9.62 -18.84
N TRP A 641 27.08 9.69 -17.71
CA TRP A 641 26.57 10.18 -16.43
C TRP A 641 27.39 11.39 -15.97
N TYR A 642 26.71 12.46 -15.60
CA TYR A 642 27.30 13.75 -15.26
C TYR A 642 27.26 13.92 -13.73
N LYS A 643 28.20 13.26 -13.05
CA LYS A 643 28.22 13.12 -11.59
C LYS A 643 28.84 14.32 -10.89
N ASN A 644 29.72 15.07 -11.54
CA ASN A 644 30.34 16.25 -10.94
C ASN A 644 29.48 17.48 -11.22
N LYS A 645 29.32 18.33 -10.21
CA LYS A 645 28.61 19.61 -10.35
C LYS A 645 29.19 20.52 -11.45
N ASN A 646 30.45 20.34 -11.82
CA ASN A 646 31.12 21.14 -12.86
C ASN A 646 31.08 20.49 -14.24
N ASP A 647 30.56 19.27 -14.36
CA ASP A 647 30.33 18.65 -15.67
C ASP A 647 29.35 19.50 -16.49
N VAL A 648 29.44 19.41 -17.82
CA VAL A 648 28.58 20.15 -18.74
C VAL A 648 27.80 19.17 -19.62
N PHE A 649 26.49 19.14 -19.46
CA PHE A 649 25.56 18.49 -20.39
C PHE A 649 25.19 19.46 -21.51
N ILE A 650 25.37 19.07 -22.77
CA ILE A 650 24.93 19.87 -23.92
C ILE A 650 23.49 19.49 -24.26
N PHE A 651 22.53 20.36 -23.92
CA PHE A 651 21.13 20.15 -24.26
C PHE A 651 20.83 20.69 -25.65
N ASP A 652 20.54 19.77 -26.57
CA ASP A 652 20.09 20.06 -27.93
C ASP A 652 18.83 19.22 -28.25
N PRO A 653 17.64 19.80 -28.10
CA PRO A 653 16.39 19.08 -28.36
C PRO A 653 16.23 18.69 -29.84
N ARG A 654 16.98 19.30 -30.78
CA ARG A 654 16.88 18.99 -32.22
C ARG A 654 17.59 17.70 -32.58
N SER A 655 18.71 17.39 -31.92
CA SER A 655 19.41 16.11 -32.06
C SER A 655 18.85 15.01 -31.15
N GLY A 656 17.87 15.33 -30.30
CA GLY A 656 17.35 14.42 -29.29
C GLY A 656 18.26 14.26 -28.07
N ASN A 657 19.29 15.09 -27.92
CA ASN A 657 20.18 15.07 -26.77
C ASN A 657 19.56 15.83 -25.59
N ILE A 658 18.68 15.12 -24.86
CA ILE A 658 17.86 15.64 -23.77
C ILE A 658 18.44 15.16 -22.43
N PRO A 659 18.54 16.02 -21.39
CA PRO A 659 19.01 15.59 -20.08
C PRO A 659 17.97 14.74 -19.36
N TYR A 660 18.37 13.55 -18.96
CA TYR A 660 17.59 12.65 -18.10
C TYR A 660 18.07 12.80 -16.65
N PHE A 661 17.13 12.93 -15.72
CA PHE A 661 17.35 12.92 -14.28
C PHE A 661 17.04 11.54 -13.77
N VAL A 662 18.08 10.84 -13.31
CA VAL A 662 17.95 9.53 -12.68
C VAL A 662 17.98 9.72 -11.17
N TYR A 663 16.97 9.21 -10.48
CA TYR A 663 16.75 9.43 -9.04
C TYR A 663 16.24 8.16 -8.35
N GLY A 664 16.65 7.95 -7.10
CA GLY A 664 16.10 6.93 -6.21
C GLY A 664 15.70 7.55 -4.88
N PHE A 665 14.73 6.94 -4.18
CA PHE A 665 14.27 7.41 -2.88
C PHE A 665 14.66 6.44 -1.78
N GLN A 666 15.58 6.87 -0.92
CA GLN A 666 16.02 6.11 0.24
C GLN A 666 14.97 6.09 1.35
N THR A 667 14.12 7.11 1.46
CA THR A 667 12.96 7.13 2.35
C THR A 667 11.71 7.56 1.58
N PRO A 668 10.49 7.20 2.01
CA PRO A 668 9.28 7.76 1.45
C PRO A 668 9.31 9.29 1.53
N THR A 669 8.75 9.97 0.53
CA THR A 669 8.69 11.44 0.51
C THR A 669 7.31 11.94 0.12
N ALA A 670 6.77 12.86 0.93
CA ALA A 670 5.44 13.40 0.70
C ALA A 670 5.42 14.37 -0.49
N HIS A 671 6.56 14.96 -0.87
CA HIS A 671 6.64 15.93 -1.96
C HIS A 671 8.04 16.05 -2.56
N VAL A 672 8.12 16.09 -3.88
CA VAL A 672 9.34 16.41 -4.64
C VAL A 672 9.05 17.50 -5.66
N LYS A 673 9.91 18.51 -5.73
CA LYS A 673 9.86 19.56 -6.76
C LYS A 673 11.20 19.71 -7.47
N ALA A 674 11.16 20.01 -8.76
CA ALA A 674 12.33 20.35 -9.56
C ALA A 674 12.19 21.75 -10.15
N THR A 675 13.27 22.51 -10.08
CA THR A 675 13.27 23.95 -10.34
C THR A 675 14.51 24.36 -11.13
N LEU A 676 14.35 25.26 -12.09
CA LEU A 676 15.41 25.84 -12.90
C LEU A 676 16.11 26.98 -12.14
N TYR A 677 17.44 27.01 -12.21
CA TYR A 677 18.29 28.05 -11.62
C TYR A 677 19.28 28.61 -12.65
N THR A 678 19.83 29.79 -12.35
CA THR A 678 21.02 30.32 -13.01
C THR A 678 22.23 29.38 -12.87
N GLU A 679 23.26 29.53 -13.72
CA GLU A 679 24.46 28.67 -13.69
C GLU A 679 25.12 28.58 -12.32
N ASP A 680 25.18 29.69 -11.58
CA ASP A 680 25.75 29.78 -10.24
C ASP A 680 24.84 29.19 -9.14
N GLY A 681 23.60 28.81 -9.48
CA GLY A 681 22.59 28.28 -8.57
C GLY A 681 21.99 29.32 -7.62
N SER A 682 22.32 30.61 -7.77
CA SER A 682 21.95 31.65 -6.81
C SER A 682 20.51 32.15 -6.96
N ARG A 683 19.94 32.08 -8.17
CA ARG A 683 18.62 32.62 -8.48
C ARG A 683 17.71 31.57 -9.09
N GLU A 684 16.57 31.37 -8.43
CA GLU A 684 15.46 30.54 -8.91
C GLU A 684 14.78 31.23 -10.12
N LEU A 685 14.67 30.50 -11.23
CA LEU A 685 14.02 30.98 -12.45
C LEU A 685 12.58 30.49 -12.54
N GLY A 686 12.29 29.26 -12.09
CA GLY A 686 10.95 28.69 -12.17
C GLY A 686 10.89 27.17 -12.14
N ASN A 687 9.70 26.60 -11.96
CA ASN A 687 9.51 25.14 -11.88
C ASN A 687 9.71 24.48 -13.25
N VAL A 688 10.34 23.30 -13.29
CA VAL A 688 10.52 22.53 -14.54
C VAL A 688 9.52 21.38 -14.67
N GLN A 689 8.85 20.98 -13.59
CA GLN A 689 7.80 19.98 -13.58
C GLN A 689 6.82 20.22 -12.41
N PRO A 690 5.59 19.66 -12.46
CA PRO A 690 4.66 19.67 -11.34
C PRO A 690 5.29 18.94 -10.15
N GLY A 691 4.87 19.32 -8.95
CA GLY A 691 5.23 18.58 -7.74
C GLY A 691 4.80 17.11 -7.84
N MET A 692 5.62 16.21 -7.31
CA MET A 692 5.27 14.81 -7.17
C MET A 692 4.96 14.51 -5.71
N ASP A 693 3.72 14.10 -5.43
CA ASP A 693 3.25 13.85 -4.06
C ASP A 693 3.18 12.37 -3.69
N TYR A 694 3.35 12.09 -2.39
CA TYR A 694 3.10 10.79 -1.75
C TYR A 694 3.84 9.62 -2.43
N LEU A 695 5.15 9.79 -2.58
CA LEU A 695 6.04 8.82 -3.20
C LEU A 695 6.53 7.83 -2.15
N GLY A 696 6.41 6.53 -2.47
CA GLY A 696 7.11 5.49 -1.73
C GLY A 696 8.63 5.56 -1.98
N ARG A 697 9.38 4.84 -1.15
CA ARG A 697 10.81 4.62 -1.38
C ARG A 697 11.03 3.71 -2.61
N THR A 698 12.24 3.73 -3.16
CA THR A 698 12.69 2.73 -4.14
C THR A 698 13.18 1.46 -3.45
N THR A 699 13.32 0.39 -4.23
CA THR A 699 13.78 -0.93 -3.77
C THR A 699 15.13 -1.28 -4.39
N LEU A 700 15.85 -2.27 -3.87
CA LEU A 700 17.13 -2.70 -4.45
C LEU A 700 16.96 -3.36 -5.82
N SER A 701 15.78 -3.91 -6.11
CA SER A 701 15.46 -4.47 -7.43
C SER A 701 15.17 -3.38 -8.47
N GLU A 702 14.64 -2.23 -8.03
CA GLU A 702 14.32 -1.06 -8.87
C GLU A 702 14.83 0.23 -8.20
N PRO A 703 16.17 0.40 -8.07
CA PRO A 703 16.75 1.43 -7.22
C PRO A 703 16.61 2.84 -7.79
N TYR A 704 16.42 2.95 -9.10
CA TYR A 704 16.39 4.23 -9.79
C TYR A 704 15.20 4.33 -10.74
N LYS A 705 14.53 5.48 -10.68
CA LYS A 705 13.57 5.97 -11.67
C LYS A 705 14.25 7.06 -12.50
N SER A 706 13.66 7.39 -13.64
CA SER A 706 14.14 8.48 -14.49
C SER A 706 13.02 9.49 -14.79
N THR A 707 13.38 10.69 -15.20
CA THR A 707 12.52 11.65 -15.90
C THR A 707 13.42 12.53 -16.76
N PHE A 708 12.88 13.36 -17.65
CA PHE A 708 13.70 14.22 -18.51
C PHE A 708 13.25 15.66 -18.44
N TRP A 709 14.13 16.58 -18.85
CA TRP A 709 13.77 17.98 -19.04
C TRP A 709 13.84 18.36 -20.50
N ASP A 710 12.70 18.77 -21.06
CA ASP A 710 12.49 19.18 -22.45
C ASP A 710 12.88 20.64 -22.74
N GLY A 711 13.52 21.30 -21.78
CA GLY A 711 13.98 22.69 -21.91
C GLY A 711 12.93 23.73 -21.53
N THR A 712 11.83 23.34 -20.90
CA THR A 712 10.77 24.27 -20.50
C THR A 712 10.73 24.52 -19.00
N TYR A 713 10.28 25.71 -18.62
CA TYR A 713 10.13 26.06 -17.22
C TYR A 713 9.01 27.08 -17.06
N GLN A 714 8.53 27.21 -15.83
CA GLN A 714 7.48 28.13 -15.49
C GLN A 714 7.97 29.18 -14.49
N PRO A 715 8.02 30.47 -14.86
CA PRO A 715 8.65 31.50 -14.05
C PRO A 715 8.04 31.68 -12.65
N THR A 716 8.89 31.83 -11.62
CA THR A 716 8.50 32.12 -10.23
C THR A 716 7.86 33.50 -10.04
N SER A 717 8.09 34.45 -10.95
CA SER A 717 7.64 35.85 -10.84
C SER A 717 6.48 36.20 -11.76
N SER A 718 5.46 35.34 -11.88
CA SER A 718 4.18 35.79 -12.43
C SER A 718 3.46 36.57 -11.32
N GLY A 719 3.42 37.89 -11.45
CA GLY A 719 2.67 38.76 -10.55
C GLY A 719 1.23 38.29 -10.40
N SER A 720 0.64 38.61 -9.25
CA SER A 720 -0.77 38.34 -8.92
C SER A 720 -1.68 38.57 -10.12
N SER A 721 -2.44 37.53 -10.50
CA SER A 721 -3.52 37.45 -11.51
C SER A 721 -3.23 36.91 -12.92
N GLU A 722 -1.99 36.67 -13.34
CA GLU A 722 -1.72 36.10 -14.68
C GLU A 722 -1.38 34.60 -14.69
N PHE A 723 -1.88 33.93 -15.72
CA PHE A 723 -1.72 32.50 -15.98
C PHE A 723 -0.24 32.10 -16.01
N PRO A 724 0.13 30.96 -15.41
CA PRO A 724 1.47 30.44 -15.53
C PRO A 724 1.77 30.01 -16.97
N VAL A 725 2.51 30.83 -17.72
CA VAL A 725 2.96 30.50 -19.07
C VAL A 725 4.23 29.66 -18.99
N THR A 726 4.15 28.41 -19.42
CA THR A 726 5.33 27.56 -19.67
C THR A 726 6.17 28.21 -20.77
N ARG A 727 7.46 28.47 -20.47
CA ARG A 727 8.40 29.10 -21.40
C ARG A 727 9.52 28.13 -21.75
N ARG A 728 9.99 28.19 -22.99
CA ARG A 728 11.28 27.58 -23.34
C ARG A 728 12.41 28.41 -22.74
N VAL A 729 13.39 27.74 -22.18
CA VAL A 729 14.60 28.37 -21.68
C VAL A 729 15.40 28.95 -22.86
N PRO A 730 15.90 30.21 -22.79
CA PRO A 730 16.80 30.75 -23.80
C PRO A 730 18.13 30.00 -23.83
N ARG A 731 18.87 30.10 -24.94
CA ARG A 731 20.28 29.66 -25.00
C ARG A 731 21.07 30.22 -23.84
N GLY A 732 21.85 29.37 -23.19
CA GLY A 732 22.57 29.75 -21.97
C GLY A 732 22.99 28.54 -21.16
N ARG A 733 23.49 28.81 -19.95
CA ARG A 733 23.95 27.79 -18.99
C ARG A 733 23.09 27.87 -17.74
N TYR A 734 22.56 26.72 -17.35
CA TYR A 734 21.57 26.62 -16.27
C TYR A 734 21.86 25.41 -15.39
N ARG A 735 21.15 25.33 -14.28
CA ARG A 735 21.08 24.13 -13.43
C ARG A 735 19.64 23.81 -13.08
N ILE A 736 19.37 22.54 -12.83
CA ILE A 736 18.11 22.08 -12.27
C ILE A 736 18.38 21.63 -10.84
N GLY A 737 17.67 22.25 -9.90
CA GLY A 737 17.69 21.89 -8.49
C GLY A 737 16.48 21.03 -8.15
N TRP A 738 16.71 19.94 -7.44
CA TRP A 738 15.65 19.08 -6.88
C TRP A 738 15.54 19.36 -5.39
N LYS A 739 14.31 19.44 -4.87
CA LYS A 739 14.02 19.45 -3.44
C LYS A 739 13.02 18.36 -3.13
N ALA A 740 13.35 17.51 -2.16
CA ALA A 740 12.47 16.47 -1.66
C ALA A 740 12.21 16.69 -0.17
N LEU A 741 10.95 16.54 0.25
CA LEU A 741 10.57 16.69 1.65
C LEU A 741 11.03 15.47 2.43
N LYS A 742 11.73 15.70 3.54
CA LYS A 742 12.17 14.65 4.45
C LYS A 742 10.97 13.95 5.08
N LEU A 743 11.15 12.70 5.50
CA LEU A 743 10.11 11.95 6.20
C LEU A 743 9.62 12.76 7.43
N LEU A 744 8.30 12.86 7.59
CA LEU A 744 7.64 13.69 8.62
C LEU A 744 7.93 15.20 8.54
N GLY A 745 8.46 15.70 7.42
CA GLY A 745 8.78 17.12 7.24
C GLY A 745 7.56 18.00 6.99
N ASP A 746 7.63 19.26 7.41
CA ASP A 746 6.64 20.30 7.08
C ASP A 746 7.04 21.01 5.78
N ARG A 747 6.14 21.02 4.78
CA ARG A 747 6.36 21.70 3.49
C ARG A 747 6.70 23.19 3.65
N ASN A 748 6.24 23.83 4.72
CA ASN A 748 6.47 25.25 5.00
C ASN A 748 7.81 25.52 5.69
N ASN A 749 8.50 24.49 6.18
CA ASN A 749 9.78 24.63 6.85
C ASN A 749 10.93 24.32 5.88
N SER A 750 11.76 25.32 5.59
CA SER A 750 12.88 25.16 4.64
C SER A 750 13.93 24.14 5.05
N ASN A 751 14.06 23.83 6.36
CA ASN A 751 15.04 22.86 6.87
C ASN A 751 14.62 21.40 6.64
N ASP A 752 13.34 21.20 6.33
CA ASP A 752 12.74 19.88 6.16
C ASP A 752 12.88 19.38 4.71
N TRP A 753 13.63 20.11 3.88
CA TRP A 753 13.91 19.75 2.49
C TRP A 753 15.33 19.26 2.33
N GLU A 754 15.49 18.11 1.69
CA GLU A 754 16.76 17.70 1.09
C GLU A 754 16.87 18.32 -0.31
N SER A 755 18.02 18.94 -0.60
CA SER A 755 18.26 19.63 -1.87
C SER A 755 19.41 19.00 -2.63
N TRP A 756 19.23 18.87 -3.94
CA TRP A 756 20.26 18.47 -4.89
C TRP A 756 20.32 19.46 -6.04
N MET A 757 21.50 19.65 -6.65
CA MET A 757 21.70 20.54 -7.79
C MET A 757 22.44 19.80 -8.91
N SER A 758 21.91 19.88 -10.12
CA SER A 758 22.49 19.22 -11.30
C SER A 758 23.88 19.74 -11.67
N CYS A 759 24.54 19.02 -12.59
CA CYS A 759 25.62 19.56 -13.40
C CYS A 759 25.16 20.79 -14.22
N ILE A 760 26.08 21.43 -14.94
CA ILE A 760 25.73 22.58 -15.79
C ILE A 760 25.06 22.05 -17.06
N ILE A 761 23.87 22.56 -17.37
CA ILE A 761 23.15 22.25 -18.59
C ILE A 761 23.30 23.43 -19.55
N GLN A 762 24.03 23.23 -20.64
CA GLN A 762 24.25 24.22 -21.68
C GLN A 762 23.24 24.01 -22.82
N VAL A 763 22.32 24.97 -22.98
CA VAL A 763 21.26 24.98 -23.99
C VAL A 763 21.79 25.59 -25.29
N VAL A 764 21.73 24.85 -26.42
CA VAL A 764 22.32 25.25 -27.72
C VAL A 764 21.36 25.39 -28.89
#